data_AF-A0ABD3UK35-F1
#
_entry.id   AF-A0ABD3UK35-F1
#
_cell.length_a   1.000
_cell.length_b   1.000
_cell.length_c   1.000
_cell.angle_alpha   90.00
_cell.angle_beta   90.00
_cell.angle_gamma   90.00
#
_symmetry.space_group_name_H-M   'P 1'
#
loop_
_entity.id
_entity.type
_entity.pdbx_description
1 polymer ?
#
loop_
_entity_poly.entity_id
_entity_poly.type
_entity_poly.pdbx_seq_one_letter_code
_entity_poly.pdbx_strand_id
1 'polypeptide(L)'
;MDMTNSLPLHKIHVRKGEMIANRLHILIQGIALLALFYYRATTLSRIIRTKESPIIPYILIFGSEIFLTFMWSLHRPAKWRPVKRTPYPERLPEDKKLPRIDVFVCTTDPSKEPSLGVMNTVISAMALDYPTKKIAVYLSDDGGSYVTYEAMKEAWKFAKWWIPFCKKYDVKVRCPEGYFTTAESSFGEFTCSKEYLEEQKKIETKYNEFGEALEKNSVNASSSVSRDHPPKIEVINNANGNKWEVINNSNGSSSDSDNEEMPLLVYVAREKKPSKFHNFKAGAINVLLRVSAIISNAPYFLVLDCDHYCSDPTSARQAMCFYVDPEISPKLAWVQFPQNFHSISDHDIYDGRLHYYWKDYFGLDGLRGPHIAGCNFYMKREAIYGTEKFQIDVKINKVKKSFGSSKEFIKSIYKINKPNVASDGYVPDELQKEIQLVASCAYENETEWGKELGFRYFSVAEDTMTSLMLHTKGWISVLIDPTRKCFLGSCTTSLNDMLVQQTRWSFGLMQIALSKVSPLIYGPLKMSPLQSIFYGSISMDPLYVVPFYGLALIPQICLFYGVPLYPKVSDPFFFVFAFVFLNAQFQFLHDIIASDDPIRTWLYEYRVWMMKSGACYFYATLNAILDKIGMNEADFSLTNKDIDNEQAQRYEKGIYDFQVSARLLTPLCSLYIVNVVAFVIGISRIFCCHSANDLFAQAFISLFGIIVNTHLLEGMIFRQDKGRVSSSTSLSSAMISAVILGFGSLIFIY
;
A
#
# COMPACT_ATOMS: atom_id res chain seq x y z
N MET A 1 37.60 22.96 5.58
CA MET A 1 37.76 21.77 6.44
C MET A 1 37.44 20.57 5.58
N ASP A 2 38.47 19.79 5.29
CA ASP A 2 38.48 18.73 4.28
C ASP A 2 37.44 17.63 4.57
N MET A 3 36.54 17.38 3.60
CA MET A 3 35.53 16.30 3.65
C MET A 3 36.12 14.90 3.33
N THR A 4 37.43 14.72 3.33
CA THR A 4 38.06 13.46 2.88
C THR A 4 38.09 12.35 3.94
N ASN A 5 37.58 12.58 5.15
CA ASN A 5 37.64 11.60 6.26
C ASN A 5 36.31 11.37 7.04
N SER A 6 35.15 11.81 6.54
CA SER A 6 33.87 11.48 7.22
C SER A 6 33.42 10.06 6.89
N LEU A 7 33.13 9.27 7.92
CA LEU A 7 32.53 7.94 7.76
C LEU A 7 31.22 8.02 6.95
N PRO A 8 30.88 7.01 6.13
CA PRO A 8 29.67 7.04 5.33
C PRO A 8 28.41 7.02 6.21
N LEU A 9 27.38 7.79 5.83
CA LEU A 9 26.10 7.87 6.54
C LEU A 9 25.18 6.68 6.25
N HIS A 10 25.43 5.96 5.16
CA HIS A 10 24.72 4.73 4.83
C HIS A 10 25.61 3.78 4.03
N LYS A 11 25.25 2.49 4.00
CA LYS A 11 25.92 1.48 3.17
C LYS A 11 24.92 0.67 2.36
N ILE A 12 25.31 0.31 1.13
CA ILE A 12 24.52 -0.54 0.24
C ILE A 12 25.10 -1.96 0.29
N HIS A 13 24.23 -2.94 0.52
CA HIS A 13 24.55 -4.36 0.56
C HIS A 13 23.82 -5.07 -0.57
N VAL A 14 24.56 -5.51 -1.60
CA VAL A 14 23.98 -6.32 -2.69
C VAL A 14 23.78 -7.75 -2.18
N ARG A 15 22.56 -8.29 -2.29
CA ARG A 15 22.24 -9.68 -1.94
C ARG A 15 22.77 -10.60 -3.05
N LYS A 16 24.08 -10.85 -3.07
CA LYS A 16 24.78 -11.53 -4.18
C LYS A 16 24.24 -12.93 -4.46
N GLY A 17 23.98 -13.74 -3.43
CA GLY A 17 23.45 -15.10 -3.60
C GLY A 17 22.09 -15.10 -4.29
N GLU A 18 21.16 -14.30 -3.78
CA GLU A 18 19.83 -14.11 -4.36
C GLU A 18 19.89 -13.56 -5.80
N MET A 19 20.76 -12.57 -6.05
CA MET A 19 20.97 -12.01 -7.38
C MET A 19 21.43 -13.09 -8.39
N ILE A 20 22.37 -13.96 -8.00
CA ILE A 20 22.87 -15.04 -8.86
C ILE A 20 21.76 -16.07 -9.10
N ALA A 21 21.09 -16.51 -8.04
CA ALA A 21 19.98 -17.47 -8.12
C ALA A 21 18.85 -16.97 -9.02
N ASN A 22 18.42 -15.71 -8.84
CA ASN A 22 17.38 -15.10 -9.65
C ASN A 22 17.76 -15.03 -11.13
N ARG A 23 18.98 -14.65 -11.46
CA ARG A 23 19.45 -14.57 -12.85
C ARG A 23 19.55 -15.93 -13.52
N LEU A 24 20.06 -16.94 -12.80
CA LEU A 24 20.08 -18.32 -13.28
C LEU A 24 18.67 -18.85 -13.52
N HIS A 25 17.75 -18.61 -12.59
CA HIS A 25 16.36 -18.98 -12.75
C HIS A 25 15.73 -18.31 -13.98
N ILE A 26 15.94 -16.99 -14.18
CA ILE A 26 15.45 -16.26 -15.36
C ILE A 26 15.95 -16.91 -16.65
N LEU A 27 17.25 -17.24 -16.72
CA LEU A 27 17.84 -17.87 -17.89
C LEU A 27 17.24 -19.26 -18.16
N ILE A 28 17.22 -20.12 -17.15
CA ILE A 28 16.76 -21.51 -17.26
C ILE A 28 15.26 -21.57 -17.59
N GLN A 29 14.44 -20.78 -16.89
CA GLN A 29 13.01 -20.68 -17.17
C GLN A 29 12.77 -20.13 -18.57
N GLY A 30 13.55 -19.14 -19.02
CA GLY A 30 13.47 -18.60 -20.37
C GLY A 30 13.71 -19.66 -21.46
N ILE A 31 14.72 -20.50 -21.28
CA ILE A 31 15.01 -21.62 -22.21
C ILE A 31 13.85 -22.62 -22.24
N ALA A 32 13.30 -22.98 -21.07
CA ALA A 32 12.17 -23.90 -20.98
C ALA A 32 10.90 -23.34 -21.63
N LEU A 33 10.62 -22.04 -21.45
CA LEU A 33 9.51 -21.35 -22.10
C LEU A 33 9.67 -21.30 -23.63
N LEU A 34 10.89 -21.10 -24.15
CA LEU A 34 11.15 -21.17 -25.59
C LEU A 34 10.87 -22.57 -26.15
N ALA A 35 11.25 -23.63 -25.44
CA ALA A 35 10.93 -25.00 -25.83
C ALA A 35 9.42 -25.28 -25.79
N LEU A 36 8.71 -24.76 -24.78
CA LEU A 36 7.25 -24.82 -24.70
C LEU A 36 6.59 -24.10 -25.90
N PHE A 37 7.05 -22.90 -26.25
CA PHE A 37 6.54 -22.15 -27.40
C PHE A 37 6.81 -22.85 -28.73
N TYR A 38 7.98 -23.47 -28.88
CA TYR A 38 8.29 -24.29 -30.04
C TYR A 38 7.28 -25.45 -30.17
N TYR A 39 7.00 -26.17 -29.08
CA TYR A 39 6.00 -27.23 -29.08
C TYR A 39 4.60 -26.72 -29.45
N ARG A 40 4.17 -25.60 -28.85
CA ARG A 40 2.86 -25.00 -29.14
C ARG A 40 2.73 -24.56 -30.60
N ALA A 41 3.73 -23.88 -31.14
CA ALA A 41 3.73 -23.38 -32.51
C ALA A 41 3.72 -24.54 -33.53
N THR A 42 4.55 -25.57 -33.31
CA THR A 42 4.58 -26.75 -34.19
C THR A 42 3.30 -27.56 -34.11
N THR A 43 2.72 -27.72 -32.92
CA THR A 43 1.43 -28.40 -32.73
C THR A 43 0.30 -27.65 -33.43
N LEU A 44 0.24 -26.32 -33.28
CA LEU A 44 -0.76 -25.49 -33.94
C LEU A 44 -0.61 -25.55 -35.47
N SER A 45 0.61 -25.49 -35.98
CA SER A 45 0.89 -25.64 -37.42
C SER A 45 0.42 -27.00 -37.95
N ARG A 46 0.67 -28.09 -37.21
CA ARG A 46 0.18 -29.43 -37.56
C ARG A 46 -1.36 -29.45 -37.62
N ILE A 47 -2.03 -28.94 -36.58
CA ILE A 47 -3.49 -28.90 -36.51
C ILE A 47 -4.09 -28.11 -37.67
N ILE A 48 -3.50 -26.98 -38.04
CA ILE A 48 -3.95 -26.17 -39.20
C ILE A 48 -3.86 -26.99 -40.49
N ARG A 49 -2.79 -27.77 -40.67
CA ARG A 49 -2.56 -28.57 -41.88
C ARG A 49 -3.42 -29.82 -41.95
N THR A 50 -3.56 -30.55 -40.84
CA THR A 50 -4.23 -31.87 -40.82
C THR A 50 -5.71 -31.78 -40.47
N LYS A 51 -6.14 -30.70 -39.79
CA LYS A 51 -7.49 -30.51 -39.24
C LYS A 51 -7.93 -31.63 -38.26
N GLU A 52 -7.00 -32.42 -37.73
CA GLU A 52 -7.27 -33.59 -36.87
C GLU A 52 -7.79 -33.23 -35.47
N SER A 53 -7.66 -31.97 -35.03
CA SER A 53 -8.08 -31.54 -33.70
C SER A 53 -8.66 -30.12 -33.72
N PRO A 54 -9.59 -29.79 -32.80
CA PRO A 54 -10.21 -28.48 -32.77
C PRO A 54 -9.15 -27.42 -32.50
N ILE A 55 -9.12 -26.36 -33.32
CA ILE A 55 -8.03 -25.37 -33.30
C ILE A 55 -8.18 -24.34 -32.17
N ILE A 56 -9.40 -23.96 -31.83
CA ILE A 56 -9.70 -22.86 -30.89
C ILE A 56 -9.08 -23.10 -29.50
N PRO A 57 -9.20 -24.28 -28.85
CA PRO A 57 -8.58 -24.53 -27.55
C PRO A 57 -7.06 -24.33 -27.56
N TYR A 58 -6.40 -24.74 -28.64
CA TYR A 58 -4.95 -24.59 -28.82
C TYR A 58 -4.54 -23.14 -28.99
N ILE A 59 -5.33 -22.32 -29.70
CA ILE A 59 -5.11 -20.87 -29.82
C ILE A 59 -5.29 -20.20 -28.46
N LEU A 60 -6.38 -20.50 -27.74
CA LEU A 60 -6.69 -19.87 -26.46
C LEU A 60 -5.66 -20.20 -25.39
N ILE A 61 -5.24 -21.47 -25.28
CA ILE A 61 -4.21 -21.85 -24.31
C ILE A 61 -2.84 -21.24 -24.67
N PHE A 62 -2.47 -21.24 -25.94
CA PHE A 62 -1.17 -20.70 -26.36
C PHE A 62 -1.13 -19.18 -26.17
N GLY A 63 -2.23 -18.48 -26.49
CA GLY A 63 -2.38 -17.06 -26.19
C GLY A 63 -2.28 -16.76 -24.69
N SER A 64 -2.90 -17.61 -23.85
CA SER A 64 -2.81 -17.49 -22.39
C SER A 64 -1.38 -17.70 -21.88
N GLU A 65 -0.65 -18.69 -22.41
CA GLU A 65 0.75 -18.95 -22.04
C GLU A 65 1.71 -17.85 -22.52
N ILE A 66 1.50 -17.28 -23.72
CA ILE A 66 2.24 -16.11 -24.22
C ILE A 66 1.99 -14.92 -23.29
N PHE A 67 0.73 -14.65 -22.95
CA PHE A 67 0.38 -13.52 -22.09
C PHE A 67 0.93 -13.71 -20.68
N LEU A 68 0.83 -14.92 -20.11
CA LEU A 68 1.43 -15.24 -18.82
C LEU A 68 2.95 -15.06 -18.83
N THR A 69 3.60 -15.46 -19.92
CA THR A 69 5.05 -15.26 -20.09
C THR A 69 5.42 -13.79 -20.22
N PHE A 70 4.60 -12.99 -20.91
CA PHE A 70 4.75 -11.55 -20.95
C PHE A 70 4.66 -10.95 -19.54
N MET A 71 3.62 -11.28 -18.78
CA MET A 71 3.46 -10.84 -17.38
C MET A 71 4.63 -11.28 -16.50
N TRP A 72 5.08 -12.54 -16.64
CA TRP A 72 6.27 -13.04 -15.95
C TRP A 72 7.51 -12.22 -16.29
N SER A 73 7.72 -11.87 -17.56
CA SER A 73 8.87 -11.07 -18.02
C SER A 73 8.88 -9.67 -17.41
N LEU A 74 7.70 -9.04 -17.24
CA LEU A 74 7.58 -7.72 -16.63
C LEU A 74 8.06 -7.70 -15.17
N HIS A 75 7.91 -8.80 -14.43
CA HIS A 75 8.33 -8.89 -13.04
C HIS A 75 9.83 -9.17 -12.84
N ARG A 76 10.57 -9.46 -13.92
CA ARG A 76 12.00 -9.83 -13.81
C ARG A 76 12.94 -8.69 -13.36
N PRO A 77 12.74 -7.41 -13.72
CA PRO A 77 13.60 -6.33 -13.26
C PRO A 77 13.69 -6.23 -11.73
N ALA A 78 12.58 -6.48 -11.02
CA ALA A 78 12.53 -6.46 -9.56
C ALA A 78 13.37 -7.58 -8.91
N LYS A 79 13.77 -8.61 -9.67
CA LYS A 79 14.63 -9.69 -9.19
C LYS A 79 16.09 -9.56 -9.66
N TRP A 80 16.40 -8.54 -10.47
CA TRP A 80 17.67 -8.46 -11.19
C TRP A 80 18.88 -8.08 -10.31
N ARG A 81 18.66 -7.23 -9.31
CA ARG A 81 19.72 -6.71 -8.42
C ARG A 81 19.15 -6.35 -7.04
N PRO A 82 18.72 -7.33 -6.22
CA PRO A 82 18.28 -7.05 -4.85
C PRO A 82 19.38 -6.41 -4.01
N VAL A 83 19.05 -5.27 -3.37
CA VAL A 83 19.94 -4.55 -2.44
C VAL A 83 19.22 -4.27 -1.11
N LYS A 84 19.99 -4.28 -0.02
CA LYS A 84 19.57 -3.79 1.29
C LYS A 84 20.43 -2.58 1.67
N ARG A 85 19.84 -1.57 2.26
CA ARG A 85 20.55 -0.37 2.73
C ARG A 85 20.56 -0.32 4.25
N THR A 86 21.69 0.09 4.80
CA THR A 86 21.88 0.27 6.24
C THR A 86 22.22 1.73 6.50
N PRO A 87 21.32 2.51 7.11
CA PRO A 87 21.62 3.86 7.59
C PRO A 87 22.43 3.82 8.89
N TYR A 88 23.18 4.89 9.17
CA TYR A 88 23.96 5.09 10.39
C TYR A 88 23.58 6.40 11.09
N PRO A 89 22.42 6.46 11.77
CA PRO A 89 21.93 7.65 12.48
C PRO A 89 22.93 8.26 13.46
N GLU A 90 23.80 7.44 14.06
CA GLU A 90 24.83 7.87 15.01
C GLU A 90 25.91 8.76 14.39
N ARG A 91 25.99 8.81 13.05
CA ARG A 91 26.96 9.61 12.28
C ARG A 91 26.36 10.90 11.73
N LEU A 92 25.08 11.16 12.02
CA LEU A 92 24.42 12.39 11.62
C LEU A 92 25.10 13.61 12.25
N PRO A 93 25.01 14.78 11.61
CA PRO A 93 25.47 16.01 12.23
C PRO A 93 24.62 16.32 13.48
N GLU A 94 25.16 17.18 14.35
CA GLU A 94 24.46 17.67 15.53
C GLU A 94 23.01 18.10 15.24
N ASP A 95 22.13 17.85 16.20
CA ASP A 95 20.70 18.15 16.13
C ASP A 95 20.37 19.57 15.66
N LYS A 96 21.21 20.56 15.97
CA LYS A 96 21.06 21.95 15.51
C LYS A 96 21.21 22.11 13.99
N LYS A 97 21.98 21.24 13.33
CA LYS A 97 22.22 21.25 11.88
C LYS A 97 21.20 20.43 11.08
N LEU A 98 20.41 19.59 11.74
CA LEU A 98 19.37 18.80 11.08
C LEU A 98 18.24 19.67 10.48
N PRO A 99 17.63 19.31 9.35
CA PRO A 99 16.52 20.05 8.76
C PRO A 99 15.21 19.88 9.55
N ARG A 100 14.21 20.73 9.31
CA ARG A 100 12.83 20.51 9.82
C ARG A 100 12.14 19.35 9.08
N ILE A 101 11.17 18.72 9.74
CA ILE A 101 10.32 17.66 9.21
C ILE A 101 8.86 17.95 9.55
N ASP A 102 7.99 17.93 8.54
CA ASP A 102 6.55 17.88 8.75
C ASP A 102 6.08 16.42 8.77
N VAL A 103 5.07 16.08 9.57
CA VAL A 103 4.42 14.76 9.54
C VAL A 103 2.96 14.95 9.19
N PHE A 104 2.51 14.30 8.14
CA PHE A 104 1.14 14.35 7.64
C PHE A 104 0.42 13.05 7.99
N VAL A 105 -0.66 13.14 8.75
CA VAL A 105 -1.57 12.04 9.06
C VAL A 105 -2.90 12.35 8.38
N CYS A 106 -3.45 11.41 7.61
CA CYS A 106 -4.74 11.61 6.93
C CYS A 106 -5.81 10.70 7.52
N THR A 107 -6.97 11.27 7.84
CA THR A 107 -8.19 10.56 8.28
C THR A 107 -9.41 11.11 7.53
N THR A 108 -10.43 10.28 7.34
CA THR A 108 -11.61 10.63 6.53
C THR A 108 -12.93 10.50 7.26
N ASP A 109 -13.09 9.46 8.08
CA ASP A 109 -14.39 9.10 8.65
C ASP A 109 -14.23 8.52 10.06
N PRO A 110 -14.63 9.26 11.12
CA PRO A 110 -14.45 8.81 12.50
C PRO A 110 -15.30 7.59 12.87
N SER A 111 -16.31 7.22 12.06
CA SER A 111 -17.09 6.01 12.27
C SER A 111 -16.39 4.75 11.77
N LYS A 112 -15.55 4.90 10.75
CA LYS A 112 -14.74 3.80 10.18
C LYS A 112 -13.34 3.78 10.74
N GLU A 113 -12.83 4.92 11.18
CA GLU A 113 -11.48 5.15 11.69
C GLU A 113 -11.59 5.70 13.11
N PRO A 114 -11.64 4.84 14.15
CA PRO A 114 -11.88 5.27 15.52
C PRO A 114 -10.87 6.29 16.02
N SER A 115 -11.35 7.36 16.66
CA SER A 115 -10.53 8.49 17.13
C SER A 115 -9.32 8.07 17.97
N LEU A 116 -9.47 7.06 18.84
CA LEU A 116 -8.36 6.58 19.68
C LEU A 116 -7.18 6.08 18.83
N GLY A 117 -7.45 5.26 17.81
CA GLY A 117 -6.44 4.75 16.89
C GLY A 117 -5.75 5.88 16.10
N VAL A 118 -6.55 6.82 15.57
CA VAL A 118 -6.01 8.00 14.88
C VAL A 118 -5.10 8.83 15.79
N MET A 119 -5.52 9.07 17.04
CA MET A 119 -4.74 9.86 17.98
C MET A 119 -3.49 9.14 18.48
N ASN A 120 -3.52 7.80 18.64
CA ASN A 120 -2.32 7.01 18.91
C ASN A 120 -1.25 7.22 17.82
N THR A 121 -1.66 7.24 16.55
CA THR A 121 -0.79 7.57 15.41
C THR A 121 -0.24 9.00 15.54
N VAL A 122 -1.09 10.00 15.79
CA VAL A 122 -0.67 11.40 15.97
C VAL A 122 0.34 11.56 17.12
N ILE A 123 0.05 10.99 18.29
CA ILE A 123 0.91 11.07 19.48
C ILE A 123 2.25 10.39 19.21
N SER A 124 2.24 9.22 18.55
CA SER A 124 3.48 8.52 18.19
C SER A 124 4.37 9.32 17.23
N ALA A 125 3.75 10.05 16.28
CA ALA A 125 4.45 10.94 15.35
C ALA A 125 5.07 12.15 16.06
N MET A 126 4.40 12.69 17.09
CA MET A 126 4.95 13.76 17.93
C MET A 126 6.14 13.28 18.77
N ALA A 127 6.21 11.97 19.07
CA ALA A 127 7.24 11.36 19.91
C ALA A 127 8.42 10.74 19.12
N LEU A 128 8.56 11.05 17.82
CA LEU A 128 9.74 10.65 17.03
C LEU A 128 11.05 11.15 17.67
N ASP A 129 12.12 10.37 17.52
CA ASP A 129 13.47 10.76 17.99
C ASP A 129 14.05 11.79 17.01
N TYR A 130 13.74 13.05 17.28
CA TYR A 130 14.21 14.20 16.52
C TYR A 130 14.10 15.47 17.36
N PRO A 131 14.84 16.55 17.04
CA PRO A 131 14.71 17.82 17.75
C PRO A 131 13.28 18.33 17.77
N THR A 132 12.72 18.54 18.95
CA THR A 132 11.28 18.79 19.13
C THR A 132 10.77 20.01 18.38
N LYS A 133 11.53 21.12 18.41
CA LYS A 133 11.23 22.34 17.64
C LYS A 133 11.35 22.18 16.13
N LYS A 134 11.78 21.02 15.62
CA LYS A 134 11.96 20.73 14.19
C LYS A 134 10.93 19.75 13.65
N ILE A 135 10.08 19.17 14.50
CA ILE A 135 8.91 18.39 14.08
C ILE A 135 7.66 19.27 14.12
N ALA A 136 6.84 19.19 13.08
CA ALA A 136 5.47 19.67 13.08
C ALA A 136 4.54 18.57 12.58
N VAL A 137 3.52 18.21 13.35
CA VAL A 137 2.54 17.16 13.01
C VAL A 137 1.23 17.81 12.57
N TYR A 138 0.73 17.38 11.42
CA TYR A 138 -0.51 17.84 10.81
C TYR A 138 -1.47 16.67 10.68
N LEU A 139 -2.65 16.78 11.28
CA LEU A 139 -3.76 15.87 11.02
C LEU A 139 -4.69 16.50 9.99
N SER A 140 -4.82 15.86 8.83
CA SER A 140 -5.85 16.19 7.85
C SER A 140 -7.10 15.39 8.14
N ASP A 141 -8.14 16.06 8.60
CA ASP A 141 -9.49 15.50 8.73
C ASP A 141 -10.32 15.85 7.50
N ASP A 142 -10.42 14.88 6.60
CA ASP A 142 -11.23 15.00 5.40
C ASP A 142 -12.74 14.94 5.71
N GLY A 143 -13.14 14.42 6.87
CA GLY A 143 -14.53 14.37 7.29
C GLY A 143 -15.04 15.69 7.88
N GLY A 144 -14.13 16.58 8.29
CA GLY A 144 -14.45 17.82 8.98
C GLY A 144 -15.21 17.61 10.28
N SER A 145 -14.95 16.50 10.97
CA SER A 145 -15.71 16.04 12.11
C SER A 145 -15.34 16.79 13.38
N TYR A 146 -16.36 17.22 14.11
CA TYR A 146 -16.17 17.79 15.45
C TYR A 146 -15.53 16.79 16.42
N VAL A 147 -15.86 15.50 16.30
CA VAL A 147 -15.30 14.43 17.16
C VAL A 147 -13.79 14.33 16.99
N THR A 148 -13.32 14.28 15.73
CA THR A 148 -11.88 14.22 15.41
C THR A 148 -11.14 15.47 15.88
N TYR A 149 -11.76 16.64 15.70
CA TYR A 149 -11.20 17.92 16.14
C TYR A 149 -11.04 18.01 17.68
N GLU A 150 -12.05 17.62 18.46
CA GLU A 150 -11.94 17.59 19.92
C GLU A 150 -10.98 16.48 20.40
N ALA A 151 -10.97 15.33 19.73
CA ALA A 151 -10.01 14.26 19.99
C ALA A 151 -8.56 14.75 19.87
N MET A 152 -8.28 15.62 18.90
CA MET A 152 -6.96 16.23 18.71
C MET A 152 -6.53 17.10 19.90
N LYS A 153 -7.47 17.79 20.56
CA LYS A 153 -7.19 18.59 21.76
C LYS A 153 -6.88 17.71 22.96
N GLU A 154 -7.65 16.65 23.14
CA GLU A 154 -7.38 15.66 24.21
C GLU A 154 -6.04 14.95 23.98
N ALA A 155 -5.72 14.60 22.72
CA ALA A 155 -4.43 14.01 22.37
C ALA A 155 -3.26 14.94 22.70
N TRP A 156 -3.40 16.25 22.44
CA TRP A 156 -2.40 17.24 22.82
C TRP A 156 -2.21 17.34 24.34
N LYS A 157 -3.30 17.27 25.12
CA LYS A 157 -3.23 17.27 26.60
C LYS A 157 -2.48 16.04 27.12
N PHE A 158 -2.77 14.86 26.58
CA PHE A 158 -2.08 13.62 26.95
C PHE A 158 -0.61 13.61 26.48
N ALA A 159 -0.32 14.14 25.29
CA ALA A 159 1.03 14.19 24.74
C ALA A 159 2.03 14.94 25.64
N LYS A 160 1.56 15.93 26.42
CA LYS A 160 2.38 16.62 27.44
C LYS A 160 2.89 15.69 28.54
N TRP A 161 2.21 14.59 28.81
CA TRP A 161 2.68 13.58 29.76
C TRP A 161 3.51 12.50 29.04
N TRP A 162 3.05 12.08 27.86
CA TRP A 162 3.66 10.99 27.11
C TRP A 162 5.04 11.30 26.54
N ILE A 163 5.22 12.47 25.91
CA ILE A 163 6.48 12.82 25.22
C ILE A 163 7.65 12.96 26.20
N PRO A 164 7.53 13.68 27.33
CA PRO A 164 8.60 13.74 28.32
C PRO A 164 8.95 12.38 28.91
N PHE A 165 7.94 11.56 29.27
CA PHE A 165 8.15 10.19 29.73
C PHE A 165 8.94 9.36 28.69
N CYS A 166 8.52 9.45 27.43
CA CYS A 166 9.17 8.82 26.30
C CYS A 166 10.66 9.20 26.17
N LYS A 167 11.00 10.48 26.37
CA LYS A 167 12.37 10.98 26.30
C LYS A 167 13.19 10.60 27.52
N LYS A 168 12.62 10.75 28.73
CA LYS A 168 13.28 10.47 30.01
C LYS A 168 13.76 9.02 30.12
N TYR A 169 12.93 8.08 29.67
CA TYR A 169 13.23 6.64 29.77
C TYR A 169 13.59 5.96 28.46
N ASP A 170 13.84 6.74 27.39
CA ASP A 170 14.18 6.21 26.05
C ASP A 170 13.20 5.12 25.56
N VAL A 171 11.91 5.38 25.78
CA VAL A 171 10.83 4.43 25.45
C VAL A 171 10.84 4.14 23.96
N LYS A 172 11.08 2.89 23.59
CA LYS A 172 11.28 2.56 22.18
C LYS A 172 9.99 2.38 21.37
N VAL A 173 8.85 2.10 22.00
CA VAL A 173 7.55 2.02 21.33
C VAL A 173 6.81 3.34 21.55
N ARG A 174 6.72 4.19 20.52
CA ARG A 174 6.17 5.54 20.67
C ARG A 174 4.65 5.61 20.65
N CYS A 175 3.98 4.58 20.15
CA CYS A 175 2.53 4.45 20.23
C CYS A 175 2.11 4.05 21.66
N PRO A 176 1.28 4.83 22.36
CA PRO A 176 0.85 4.51 23.72
C PRO A 176 0.14 3.16 23.81
N GLU A 177 -0.82 2.89 22.92
CA GLU A 177 -1.53 1.60 22.88
C GLU A 177 -0.58 0.44 22.65
N GLY A 178 0.31 0.56 21.65
CA GLY A 178 1.32 -0.45 21.37
C GLY A 178 2.27 -0.67 22.56
N TYR A 179 2.61 0.38 23.31
CA TYR A 179 3.44 0.29 24.50
C TYR A 179 2.76 -0.47 25.64
N PHE A 180 1.50 -0.17 25.94
CA PHE A 180 0.77 -0.81 27.04
C PHE A 180 0.28 -2.23 26.71
N THR A 181 0.15 -2.59 25.43
CA THR A 181 -0.31 -3.92 24.99
C THR A 181 0.82 -4.91 24.75
N THR A 182 2.02 -4.46 24.38
CA THR A 182 3.13 -5.37 24.01
C THR A 182 4.01 -5.69 25.20
N ALA A 183 4.22 -6.97 25.52
CA ALA A 183 5.11 -7.39 26.62
C ALA A 183 6.57 -6.92 26.45
N GLU A 184 7.03 -6.72 25.20
CA GLU A 184 8.38 -6.24 24.84
C GLU A 184 8.63 -4.76 25.14
N SER A 185 7.61 -3.99 25.59
CA SER A 185 7.79 -2.59 25.99
C SER A 185 8.62 -2.40 27.27
N SER A 186 8.94 -3.51 27.96
CA SER A 186 9.55 -3.55 29.30
C SER A 186 11.09 -3.64 29.30
N PHE A 187 11.76 -3.54 28.15
CA PHE A 187 13.21 -3.74 28.04
C PHE A 187 13.98 -2.44 27.79
N GLY A 188 14.28 -1.71 28.86
CA GLY A 188 15.23 -0.59 28.89
C GLY A 188 16.06 -0.63 30.19
N GLU A 189 17.22 0.01 30.22
CA GLU A 189 18.11 0.03 31.41
C GLU A 189 17.41 0.52 32.69
N PHE A 190 16.31 1.28 32.57
CA PHE A 190 15.59 1.91 33.68
C PHE A 190 14.35 1.13 34.16
N THR A 191 13.96 0.04 33.51
CA THR A 191 12.62 -0.58 33.68
C THR A 191 12.41 -1.29 35.03
N CYS A 192 13.44 -1.36 35.88
CA CYS A 192 13.36 -1.89 37.24
C CYS A 192 13.46 -0.83 38.36
N SER A 193 13.53 0.47 38.03
CA SER A 193 13.55 1.52 39.06
C SER A 193 12.15 1.78 39.61
N LYS A 194 12.03 2.05 40.92
CA LYS A 194 10.73 2.38 41.54
C LYS A 194 10.10 3.65 40.94
N GLU A 195 10.93 4.65 40.66
CA GLU A 195 10.52 5.92 40.03
C GLU A 195 9.88 5.67 38.66
N TYR A 196 10.50 4.84 37.82
CA TYR A 196 9.94 4.45 36.53
C TYR A 196 8.57 3.78 36.66
N LEU A 197 8.42 2.82 37.58
CA LEU A 197 7.15 2.09 37.76
C LEU A 197 6.02 3.01 38.27
N GLU A 198 6.33 3.93 39.17
CA GLU A 198 5.38 4.92 39.68
C GLU A 198 4.95 5.90 38.57
N GLU A 199 5.90 6.41 37.78
CA GLU A 199 5.59 7.27 36.64
C GLU A 199 4.84 6.50 35.54
N GLN A 200 5.24 5.28 35.20
CA GLN A 200 4.56 4.44 34.21
C GLN A 200 3.08 4.24 34.58
N LYS A 201 2.79 3.90 35.84
CA LYS A 201 1.40 3.73 36.32
C LYS A 201 0.61 5.03 36.25
N LYS A 202 1.25 6.16 36.54
CA LYS A 202 0.64 7.49 36.38
C LYS A 202 0.32 7.78 34.90
N ILE A 203 1.23 7.46 33.98
CA ILE A 203 1.01 7.63 32.54
C ILE A 203 -0.10 6.69 32.04
N GLU A 204 -0.15 5.44 32.49
CA GLU A 204 -1.22 4.49 32.18
C GLU A 204 -2.58 5.03 32.63
N THR A 205 -2.66 5.58 33.84
CA THR A 205 -3.89 6.23 34.33
C THR A 205 -4.31 7.39 33.43
N LYS A 206 -3.35 8.25 33.01
CA LYS A 206 -3.62 9.35 32.09
C LYS A 206 -4.01 8.88 30.68
N TYR A 207 -3.51 7.73 30.24
CA TYR A 207 -3.89 7.14 28.97
C TYR A 207 -5.34 6.63 28.99
N ASN A 208 -5.74 5.98 30.09
CA ASN A 208 -7.12 5.52 30.28
C ASN A 208 -8.09 6.71 30.37
N GLU A 209 -7.77 7.75 31.15
CA GLU A 209 -8.55 9.00 31.21
C GLU A 209 -8.70 9.63 29.81
N PHE A 210 -7.64 9.60 29.00
CA PHE A 210 -7.66 10.07 27.62
C PHE A 210 -8.61 9.25 26.74
N GLY A 211 -8.56 7.92 26.82
CA GLY A 211 -9.49 7.04 26.11
C GLY A 211 -10.96 7.30 26.48
N GLU A 212 -11.26 7.40 27.77
CA GLU A 212 -12.61 7.71 28.27
C GLU A 212 -13.11 9.07 27.77
N ALA A 213 -12.24 10.08 27.71
CA ALA A 213 -12.59 11.39 27.17
C ALA A 213 -12.95 11.34 25.68
N LEU A 214 -12.24 10.53 24.90
CA LEU A 214 -12.54 10.32 23.48
C LEU A 214 -13.89 9.63 23.28
N GLU A 215 -14.16 8.57 24.05
CA GLU A 215 -15.44 7.86 24.00
C GLU A 215 -16.60 8.78 24.34
N LYS A 216 -16.47 9.56 25.43
CA LYS A 216 -17.47 10.54 25.84
C LYS A 216 -17.74 11.59 24.75
N ASN A 217 -16.71 12.09 24.08
CA ASN A 217 -16.87 13.04 22.98
C ASN A 217 -17.55 12.40 21.76
N SER A 218 -17.28 11.12 21.51
CA SER A 218 -17.86 10.38 20.39
C SER A 218 -19.34 10.06 20.60
N VAL A 219 -19.77 9.77 21.84
CA VAL A 219 -21.19 9.54 22.19
C VAL A 219 -22.01 10.83 22.17
N ASN A 220 -21.41 11.95 22.61
CA ASN A 220 -22.14 13.22 22.76
C ASN A 220 -22.24 14.06 21.47
N ALA A 221 -21.56 13.65 20.39
CA ALA A 221 -21.57 14.36 19.12
C ALA A 221 -21.96 13.42 17.97
N SER A 222 -22.59 13.99 16.93
CA SER A 222 -22.82 13.25 15.70
C SER A 222 -21.47 12.94 15.04
N SER A 223 -21.18 11.66 14.79
CA SER A 223 -20.01 11.20 14.00
C SER A 223 -20.15 11.51 12.51
N SER A 224 -21.19 12.28 12.11
CA SER A 224 -21.49 12.61 10.74
C SER A 224 -20.33 13.33 10.04
N VAL A 225 -19.85 12.72 8.96
CA VAL A 225 -18.97 13.36 7.99
C VAL A 225 -19.74 14.46 7.25
N SER A 226 -19.24 15.70 7.31
CA SER A 226 -19.82 16.77 6.50
C SER A 226 -19.22 16.74 5.09
N ARG A 227 -20.09 16.77 4.08
CA ARG A 227 -19.68 16.96 2.68
C ARG A 227 -19.69 18.44 2.27
N ASP A 228 -20.09 19.32 3.17
CA ASP A 228 -20.15 20.76 2.97
C ASP A 228 -19.69 21.49 4.24
N HIS A 229 -18.47 21.99 4.23
CA HIS A 229 -17.93 22.74 5.35
C HIS A 229 -16.81 23.70 4.92
N PRO A 230 -16.67 24.85 5.61
CA PRO A 230 -15.56 25.76 5.38
C PRO A 230 -14.22 25.12 5.77
N PRO A 231 -13.09 25.67 5.31
CA PRO A 231 -11.78 25.22 5.76
C PRO A 231 -11.57 25.61 7.23
N LYS A 232 -11.12 24.66 8.05
CA LYS A 232 -10.76 24.87 9.45
C LYS A 232 -9.31 24.45 9.68
N ILE A 233 -8.46 25.41 10.01
CA ILE A 233 -7.04 25.18 10.27
C ILE A 233 -6.73 25.80 11.61
N GLU A 234 -6.17 25.02 12.53
CA GLU A 234 -5.88 25.46 13.88
C GLU A 234 -4.59 24.83 14.40
N VAL A 235 -3.72 25.68 14.93
CA VAL A 235 -2.58 25.23 15.73
C VAL A 235 -3.08 24.95 17.14
N ILE A 236 -2.96 23.69 17.56
CA ILE A 236 -3.41 23.23 18.87
C ILE A 236 -2.37 23.62 19.91
N ASN A 237 -2.76 24.48 20.85
CA ASN A 237 -1.93 24.93 21.97
C ASN A 237 -2.79 25.30 23.19
N ASN A 238 -2.13 25.61 24.32
CA ASN A 238 -2.80 26.08 25.54
C ASN A 238 -3.54 27.43 25.37
N ALA A 239 -3.23 28.23 24.35
CA ALA A 239 -3.71 29.61 24.22
C ALA A 239 -5.07 29.74 23.53
N ASN A 240 -5.43 28.79 22.65
CA ASN A 240 -6.59 28.91 21.78
C ASN A 240 -7.86 28.22 22.31
N GLY A 241 -7.77 27.46 23.41
CA GLY A 241 -8.93 27.01 24.17
C GLY A 241 -9.06 27.86 25.43
N ASN A 242 -10.23 28.47 25.66
CA ASN A 242 -10.65 29.16 26.88
C ASN A 242 -9.80 28.80 28.09
N LYS A 243 -9.21 29.80 28.80
CA LYS A 243 -8.53 29.67 30.11
C LYS A 243 -8.95 28.38 30.83
N TRP A 244 -8.26 27.29 30.53
CA TRP A 244 -8.46 26.05 31.24
C TRP A 244 -7.80 26.30 32.58
N GLU A 245 -8.57 26.27 33.66
CA GLU A 245 -8.06 26.44 35.00
C GLU A 245 -6.87 25.49 35.16
N VAL A 246 -5.67 26.09 35.11
CA VAL A 246 -4.51 25.51 35.76
C VAL A 246 -4.95 25.45 37.21
N ILE A 247 -5.34 24.26 37.67
CA ILE A 247 -5.48 24.00 39.09
C ILE A 247 -4.09 24.27 39.65
N ASN A 248 -3.92 25.47 40.20
CA ASN A 248 -2.78 25.86 40.98
C ASN A 248 -2.73 24.92 42.18
N ASN A 249 -1.94 23.85 42.07
CA ASN A 249 -1.37 23.21 43.24
C ASN A 249 -0.39 24.21 43.87
N SER A 250 -0.97 25.12 44.63
CA SER A 250 -0.26 25.95 45.58
C SER A 250 0.20 25.03 46.71
N ASN A 251 1.42 24.51 46.58
CA ASN A 251 2.33 24.24 47.69
C ASN A 251 3.72 23.87 47.15
N GLY A 252 4.64 24.85 47.18
CA GLY A 252 6.06 24.60 47.46
C GLY A 252 7.03 24.63 46.28
N SER A 253 7.82 25.72 46.24
CA SER A 253 9.16 25.88 45.66
C SER A 253 9.39 25.74 44.15
N SER A 254 9.19 26.87 43.47
CA SER A 254 10.06 27.49 42.46
C SER A 254 11.26 26.69 41.91
N SER A 255 11.11 26.28 40.65
CA SER A 255 12.02 26.70 39.57
C SER A 255 11.21 26.87 38.29
N ASP A 256 11.10 28.11 37.79
CA ASP A 256 10.81 28.38 36.39
C ASP A 256 11.93 27.77 35.53
N SER A 257 11.81 26.50 35.15
CA SER A 257 12.67 25.84 34.16
C SER A 257 12.13 24.45 33.83
N ASP A 258 11.05 24.40 33.07
CA ASP A 258 10.90 23.51 31.91
C ASP A 258 9.52 23.79 31.31
N ASN A 259 9.44 24.84 30.49
CA ASN A 259 8.46 24.84 29.39
C ASN A 259 8.85 23.64 28.51
N GLU A 260 8.38 22.45 28.84
CA GLU A 260 8.69 21.22 28.11
C GLU A 260 8.36 21.47 26.63
N GLU A 261 9.40 21.52 25.80
CA GLU A 261 9.24 21.86 24.39
C GLU A 261 8.40 20.77 23.72
N MET A 262 7.25 21.17 23.17
CA MET A 262 6.32 20.30 22.44
C MET A 262 6.44 20.51 20.93
N PRO A 263 6.29 19.46 20.10
CA PRO A 263 6.19 19.63 18.65
C PRO A 263 4.96 20.45 18.28
N LEU A 264 5.02 21.17 17.16
CA LEU A 264 3.86 21.88 16.64
C LEU A 264 2.79 20.86 16.24
N LEU A 265 1.54 21.08 16.66
CA LEU A 265 0.42 20.23 16.31
C LEU A 265 -0.65 21.06 15.59
N VAL A 266 -1.02 20.64 14.37
CA VAL A 266 -1.93 21.41 13.52
C VAL A 266 -3.08 20.54 13.04
N TYR A 267 -4.31 20.95 13.35
CA TYR A 267 -5.51 20.38 12.78
C TYR A 267 -5.83 21.06 11.45
N VAL A 268 -6.14 20.27 10.43
CA VAL A 268 -6.49 20.75 9.08
C VAL A 268 -7.73 20.02 8.58
N ALA A 269 -8.83 20.74 8.41
CA ALA A 269 -9.97 20.32 7.59
C ALA A 269 -10.04 21.26 6.39
N ARG A 270 -9.89 20.71 5.19
CA ARG A 270 -9.99 21.49 3.94
C ARG A 270 -11.43 21.87 3.63
N GLU A 271 -11.65 22.92 2.85
CA GLU A 271 -13.01 23.24 2.41
C GLU A 271 -13.58 22.08 1.56
N LYS A 272 -14.82 21.67 1.85
CA LYS A 272 -15.56 20.73 1.00
C LYS A 272 -16.87 21.36 0.57
N LYS A 273 -17.24 21.12 -0.69
CA LYS A 273 -18.53 21.50 -1.29
C LYS A 273 -19.06 20.35 -2.14
N PRO A 274 -20.37 20.06 -2.12
CA PRO A 274 -20.95 18.97 -2.90
C PRO A 274 -20.70 19.06 -4.40
N SER A 275 -20.57 20.28 -4.94
CA SER A 275 -20.35 20.53 -6.37
C SER A 275 -18.89 20.41 -6.83
N LYS A 276 -17.95 20.09 -5.93
CA LYS A 276 -16.52 20.05 -6.22
C LYS A 276 -15.93 18.69 -5.83
N PHE A 277 -15.43 17.97 -6.83
CA PHE A 277 -14.65 16.77 -6.59
C PHE A 277 -13.33 17.11 -5.88
N HIS A 278 -13.00 16.37 -4.82
CA HIS A 278 -11.92 16.72 -3.90
C HIS A 278 -10.68 15.82 -4.02
N ASN A 279 -10.64 14.87 -4.95
CA ASN A 279 -9.46 14.03 -5.24
C ASN A 279 -8.95 13.23 -4.03
N PHE A 280 -9.85 12.79 -3.12
CA PHE A 280 -9.56 11.91 -1.99
C PHE A 280 -8.26 12.28 -1.23
N LYS A 281 -7.41 11.30 -0.89
CA LYS A 281 -6.15 11.49 -0.14
C LYS A 281 -5.15 12.36 -0.88
N ALA A 282 -5.02 12.23 -2.21
CA ALA A 282 -4.15 13.07 -3.04
C ALA A 282 -4.42 14.57 -2.81
N GLY A 283 -5.70 14.97 -2.83
CA GLY A 283 -6.10 16.35 -2.60
C GLY A 283 -5.87 16.79 -1.15
N ALA A 284 -6.05 15.90 -0.18
CA ALA A 284 -5.77 16.18 1.23
C ALA A 284 -4.28 16.48 1.45
N ILE A 285 -3.40 15.63 0.91
CA ILE A 285 -1.94 15.84 0.97
C ILE A 285 -1.54 17.13 0.24
N ASN A 286 -2.14 17.44 -0.92
CA ASN A 286 -1.86 18.69 -1.62
C ASN A 286 -2.28 19.94 -0.82
N VAL A 287 -3.38 19.89 -0.08
CA VAL A 287 -3.74 20.95 0.88
C VAL A 287 -2.71 21.04 2.01
N LEU A 288 -2.33 19.91 2.62
CA LEU A 288 -1.29 19.87 3.65
C LEU A 288 0.03 20.44 3.16
N LEU A 289 0.44 20.15 1.92
CA LEU A 289 1.64 20.71 1.31
C LEU A 289 1.59 22.24 1.24
N ARG A 290 0.43 22.83 0.95
CA ARG A 290 0.29 24.29 0.91
C ARG A 290 0.22 24.92 2.30
N VAL A 291 -0.57 24.34 3.19
CA VAL A 291 -0.75 24.82 4.57
C VAL A 291 0.56 24.75 5.35
N SER A 292 1.25 23.60 5.31
CA SER A 292 2.54 23.42 5.98
C SER A 292 3.63 24.35 5.45
N ALA A 293 3.63 24.67 4.15
CA ALA A 293 4.58 25.61 3.58
C ALA A 293 4.44 27.03 4.14
N ILE A 294 3.22 27.44 4.51
CA ILE A 294 2.99 28.72 5.18
C ILE A 294 3.37 28.64 6.66
N ILE A 295 3.09 27.53 7.34
CA ILE A 295 3.27 27.41 8.80
C ILE A 295 4.72 27.08 9.18
N SER A 296 5.17 25.85 8.91
CA SER A 296 6.47 25.30 9.36
C SER A 296 7.54 25.32 8.26
N ASN A 297 7.11 25.23 7.00
CA ASN A 297 7.91 25.20 5.78
C ASN A 297 9.08 24.20 5.80
N ALA A 298 8.85 22.98 6.29
CA ALA A 298 9.90 21.98 6.37
C ALA A 298 10.35 21.50 4.98
N PRO A 299 11.65 21.30 4.71
CA PRO A 299 12.14 20.75 3.44
C PRO A 299 11.73 19.29 3.20
N TYR A 300 11.42 18.55 4.26
CA TYR A 300 11.04 17.14 4.23
C TYR A 300 9.73 16.93 4.95
N PHE A 301 8.94 15.96 4.48
CA PHE A 301 7.71 15.57 5.16
C PHE A 301 7.51 14.05 5.16
N LEU A 302 7.02 13.50 6.26
CA LEU A 302 6.57 12.12 6.40
C LEU A 302 5.07 12.06 6.10
N VAL A 303 4.61 11.04 5.38
CA VAL A 303 3.18 10.76 5.20
C VAL A 303 2.83 9.43 5.87
N LEU A 304 1.80 9.48 6.72
CA LEU A 304 1.21 8.35 7.41
C LEU A 304 -0.29 8.26 7.11
N ASP A 305 -0.79 7.03 6.99
CA ASP A 305 -2.20 6.72 7.16
C ASP A 305 -2.56 6.73 8.64
N CYS A 306 -3.82 7.01 8.96
CA CYS A 306 -4.28 7.12 10.35
C CYS A 306 -4.12 5.82 11.15
N ASP A 307 -4.06 4.67 10.48
CA ASP A 307 -3.86 3.35 11.05
C ASP A 307 -2.39 2.90 11.05
N HIS A 308 -1.42 3.74 10.67
CA HIS A 308 0.01 3.44 10.71
C HIS A 308 0.76 4.35 11.69
N TYR A 309 1.02 3.84 12.88
CA TYR A 309 1.73 4.57 13.93
C TYR A 309 3.26 4.38 13.86
N CYS A 310 3.99 5.34 14.45
CA CYS A 310 5.44 5.25 14.63
C CYS A 310 5.74 4.30 15.80
N SER A 311 6.34 3.15 15.52
CA SER A 311 6.76 2.19 16.54
C SER A 311 8.17 2.53 17.01
N ASP A 312 9.21 2.21 16.22
CA ASP A 312 10.58 2.69 16.46
C ASP A 312 10.71 4.19 16.11
N PRO A 313 11.15 5.04 17.07
CA PRO A 313 11.23 6.48 16.88
C PRO A 313 12.31 6.97 15.91
N THR A 314 13.24 6.11 15.50
CA THR A 314 14.46 6.53 14.78
C THR A 314 14.25 6.72 13.27
N SER A 315 13.05 6.47 12.75
CA SER A 315 12.74 6.56 11.31
C SER A 315 13.13 7.89 10.67
N ALA A 316 12.92 9.01 11.38
CA ALA A 316 13.30 10.35 10.92
C ALA A 316 14.82 10.46 10.74
N ARG A 317 15.61 10.05 11.73
CA ARG A 317 17.07 10.05 11.65
C ARG A 317 17.59 9.09 10.58
N GLN A 318 17.00 7.91 10.46
CA GLN A 318 17.34 6.95 9.41
C GLN A 318 17.13 7.53 8.01
N ALA A 319 16.01 8.22 7.77
CA ALA A 319 15.77 8.91 6.50
C ALA A 319 16.77 10.06 6.27
N MET A 320 17.10 10.82 7.32
CA MET A 320 18.07 11.92 7.21
C MET A 320 19.47 11.47 6.81
N CYS A 321 19.86 10.22 7.10
CA CYS A 321 21.14 9.66 6.64
C CYS A 321 21.31 9.73 5.11
N PHE A 322 20.21 9.73 4.34
CA PHE A 322 20.24 9.86 2.89
C PHE A 322 20.05 11.30 2.43
N TYR A 323 19.28 12.11 3.16
CA TYR A 323 18.99 13.48 2.76
C TYR A 323 20.09 14.49 3.07
N VAL A 324 20.95 14.20 4.04
CA VAL A 324 22.13 15.02 4.35
C VAL A 324 23.39 14.52 3.66
N ASP A 325 23.33 13.36 3.00
CA ASP A 325 24.41 12.83 2.18
C ASP A 325 24.49 13.62 0.85
N PRO A 326 25.63 14.29 0.56
CA PRO A 326 25.76 15.16 -0.60
C PRO A 326 25.78 14.40 -1.94
N GLU A 327 26.07 13.10 -1.95
CA GLU A 327 26.14 12.30 -3.19
C GLU A 327 24.74 11.88 -3.66
N ILE A 328 23.90 11.41 -2.75
CA ILE A 328 22.57 10.87 -3.09
C ILE A 328 21.46 11.93 -2.99
N SER A 329 21.53 12.86 -2.02
CA SER A 329 20.46 13.80 -1.75
C SER A 329 20.02 14.59 -2.98
N PRO A 330 20.90 15.15 -3.83
CA PRO A 330 20.47 15.95 -4.98
C PRO A 330 19.52 15.23 -5.95
N LYS A 331 19.57 13.88 -6.00
CA LYS A 331 18.72 13.07 -6.89
C LYS A 331 17.57 12.39 -6.15
N LEU A 332 17.58 12.39 -4.82
CA LEU A 332 16.65 11.66 -3.97
C LEU A 332 15.35 12.45 -3.75
N ALA A 333 14.23 11.85 -4.15
CA ALA A 333 12.90 12.39 -3.88
C ALA A 333 12.31 11.84 -2.58
N TRP A 334 12.21 10.51 -2.41
CA TRP A 334 11.67 9.91 -1.19
C TRP A 334 12.48 8.72 -0.67
N VAL A 335 12.33 8.50 0.65
CA VAL A 335 12.78 7.31 1.38
C VAL A 335 11.52 6.56 1.84
N GLN A 336 11.33 5.35 1.33
CA GLN A 336 10.21 4.45 1.65
C GLN A 336 10.61 3.47 2.76
N PHE A 337 9.68 3.23 3.70
CA PHE A 337 9.75 2.15 4.67
C PHE A 337 8.66 1.11 4.40
N PRO A 338 8.88 -0.18 4.69
CA PRO A 338 7.84 -1.20 4.59
C PRO A 338 6.62 -0.91 5.45
N GLN A 339 5.42 -1.19 4.94
CA GLN A 339 4.22 -1.29 5.74
C GLN A 339 4.23 -2.63 6.46
N ASN A 340 4.42 -2.59 7.79
CA ASN A 340 4.29 -3.76 8.65
C ASN A 340 3.03 -3.60 9.48
N PHE A 341 2.49 -4.71 9.98
CA PHE A 341 1.22 -4.70 10.68
C PHE A 341 1.33 -5.45 12.01
N HIS A 342 0.65 -4.96 13.04
CA HIS A 342 0.60 -5.61 14.36
C HIS A 342 -0.55 -6.61 14.48
N SER A 343 -1.56 -6.52 13.61
CA SER A 343 -2.78 -7.34 13.63
C SER A 343 -2.73 -8.57 12.72
N ILE A 344 -1.54 -9.01 12.28
CA ILE A 344 -1.43 -10.17 11.39
C ILE A 344 -1.57 -11.45 12.21
N SER A 345 -2.53 -12.28 11.82
CA SER A 345 -2.66 -13.62 12.39
C SER A 345 -1.48 -14.52 11.98
N ASP A 346 -1.18 -15.51 12.80
CA ASP A 346 -0.34 -16.65 12.41
C ASP A 346 -0.88 -17.35 11.14
N HIS A 347 -2.19 -17.27 10.92
CA HIS A 347 -2.88 -17.74 9.73
C HIS A 347 -3.22 -16.57 8.80
N ASP A 348 -2.20 -15.93 8.21
CA ASP A 348 -2.38 -14.78 7.29
C ASP A 348 -3.03 -15.16 5.94
N ILE A 349 -4.27 -15.67 6.00
CA ILE A 349 -5.04 -16.23 4.89
C ILE A 349 -5.44 -15.19 3.82
N TYR A 350 -5.28 -13.90 4.14
CA TYR A 350 -5.56 -12.78 3.25
C TYR A 350 -4.30 -12.08 2.71
N ASP A 351 -3.11 -12.61 3.00
CA ASP A 351 -1.83 -12.04 2.54
C ASP A 351 -1.69 -10.56 2.96
N GLY A 352 -2.00 -10.27 4.22
CA GLY A 352 -1.88 -8.93 4.79
C GLY A 352 -0.44 -8.43 4.84
N ARG A 353 0.54 -9.35 4.97
CA ARG A 353 1.97 -9.01 4.93
C ARG A 353 2.44 -8.45 3.59
N LEU A 354 1.76 -8.79 2.49
CA LEU A 354 2.15 -8.42 1.12
C LEU A 354 3.61 -8.76 0.82
N HIS A 355 4.03 -9.96 1.23
CA HIS A 355 5.44 -10.33 1.28
C HIS A 355 6.10 -10.36 -0.10
N TYR A 356 5.40 -10.96 -1.07
CA TYR A 356 5.79 -10.96 -2.48
C TYR A 356 6.12 -9.54 -2.97
N TYR A 357 5.30 -8.55 -2.60
CA TYR A 357 5.50 -7.15 -2.99
C TYR A 357 6.75 -6.54 -2.33
N TRP A 358 6.94 -6.68 -1.01
CA TRP A 358 8.07 -6.07 -0.31
C TRP A 358 9.43 -6.66 -0.71
N LYS A 359 9.49 -7.94 -1.12
CA LYS A 359 10.73 -8.53 -1.66
C LYS A 359 11.17 -7.90 -2.96
N ASP A 360 10.22 -7.73 -3.87
CA ASP A 360 10.49 -7.12 -5.16
C ASP A 360 11.09 -5.72 -4.96
N TYR A 361 10.67 -4.98 -3.92
CA TYR A 361 11.21 -3.65 -3.60
C TYR A 361 12.72 -3.64 -3.34
N PHE A 362 13.32 -4.73 -2.84
CA PHE A 362 14.78 -4.80 -2.70
C PHE A 362 15.48 -4.73 -4.05
N GLY A 363 14.95 -5.37 -5.10
CA GLY A 363 15.54 -5.25 -6.42
C GLY A 363 15.19 -3.95 -7.13
N LEU A 364 14.04 -3.36 -6.84
CA LEU A 364 13.70 -2.00 -7.31
C LEU A 364 14.65 -0.96 -6.73
N ASP A 365 14.98 -1.08 -5.45
CA ASP A 365 15.99 -0.25 -4.78
C ASP A 365 17.39 -0.41 -5.38
N GLY A 366 17.66 -1.57 -5.99
CA GLY A 366 18.89 -1.83 -6.75
C GLY A 366 18.92 -1.21 -8.14
N LEU A 367 17.77 -0.74 -8.65
CA LEU A 367 17.61 0.02 -9.87
C LEU A 367 17.65 1.53 -9.57
N ARG A 368 16.48 2.18 -9.52
CA ARG A 368 16.32 3.62 -9.25
C ARG A 368 15.44 3.91 -8.03
N GLY A 369 15.06 2.87 -7.29
CA GLY A 369 14.18 2.97 -6.13
C GLY A 369 12.77 2.47 -6.39
N PRO A 370 12.03 2.10 -5.32
CA PRO A 370 10.64 1.68 -5.41
C PRO A 370 9.69 2.88 -5.61
N HIS A 371 8.45 2.61 -6.03
CA HIS A 371 7.38 3.61 -5.97
C HIS A 371 6.94 3.89 -4.53
N ILE A 372 6.22 5.00 -4.32
CA ILE A 372 5.54 5.31 -3.08
C ILE A 372 4.42 4.30 -2.88
N ALA A 373 4.42 3.63 -1.73
CA ALA A 373 3.41 2.64 -1.34
C ALA A 373 2.37 3.29 -0.42
N GLY A 374 1.75 4.41 -0.81
CA GLY A 374 0.70 5.12 -0.06
C GLY A 374 1.05 5.77 1.29
N CYS A 375 2.00 5.21 2.07
CA CYS A 375 2.27 5.52 3.48
C CYS A 375 3.73 5.21 3.84
N ASN A 376 4.19 5.63 5.01
CA ASN A 376 5.51 5.31 5.59
C ASN A 376 6.68 5.78 4.73
N PHE A 377 6.59 6.98 4.18
CA PHE A 377 7.69 7.55 3.38
C PHE A 377 8.00 8.99 3.79
N TYR A 378 9.29 9.30 3.84
CA TYR A 378 9.78 10.68 3.92
C TYR A 378 10.00 11.20 2.51
N MET A 379 9.51 12.40 2.22
CA MET A 379 9.54 13.01 0.91
C MET A 379 10.21 14.37 0.96
N LYS A 380 11.00 14.67 -0.08
CA LYS A 380 11.60 15.98 -0.31
C LYS A 380 10.59 16.92 -0.95
N ARG A 381 10.27 18.02 -0.28
CA ARG A 381 9.34 19.06 -0.77
C ARG A 381 9.75 19.64 -2.12
N GLU A 382 11.04 19.80 -2.33
CA GLU A 382 11.61 20.26 -3.59
C GLU A 382 11.18 19.40 -4.79
N ALA A 383 11.24 18.07 -4.63
CA ALA A 383 10.92 17.12 -5.68
C ALA A 383 9.43 17.17 -6.07
N ILE A 384 8.52 17.28 -5.08
CA ILE A 384 7.07 17.36 -5.34
C ILE A 384 6.66 18.71 -5.93
N TYR A 385 7.41 19.77 -5.62
CA TYR A 385 7.20 21.10 -6.19
C TYR A 385 7.78 21.26 -7.59
N GLY A 386 8.84 20.51 -7.93
CA GLY A 386 9.57 20.69 -9.17
C GLY A 386 10.22 22.07 -9.26
N THR A 387 10.74 22.57 -8.13
CA THR A 387 11.31 23.92 -7.96
C THR A 387 12.47 24.23 -8.92
N GLU A 388 13.17 23.21 -9.45
CA GLU A 388 14.20 23.37 -10.50
C GLU A 388 13.68 24.15 -11.72
N LYS A 389 12.38 24.08 -11.99
CA LYS A 389 11.72 24.84 -13.07
C LYS A 389 11.54 26.33 -12.78
N PHE A 390 11.87 26.77 -11.56
CA PHE A 390 11.57 28.08 -10.99
C PHE A 390 12.83 28.71 -10.38
N GLN A 391 13.89 28.83 -11.18
CA GLN A 391 15.05 29.68 -10.85
C GLN A 391 14.59 31.16 -10.71
N ILE A 392 15.37 31.96 -9.98
CA ILE A 392 15.00 33.31 -9.50
C ILE A 392 14.55 34.27 -10.63
N ASP A 393 14.94 34.02 -11.89
CA ASP A 393 14.57 34.81 -13.07
C ASP A 393 13.19 34.48 -13.68
N VAL A 394 12.40 33.58 -13.08
CA VAL A 394 11.07 33.23 -13.59
C VAL A 394 10.05 34.34 -13.33
N LYS A 395 9.40 34.81 -14.41
CA LYS A 395 8.26 35.75 -14.36
C LYS A 395 7.23 35.29 -13.31
N ILE A 396 6.97 36.12 -12.29
CA ILE A 396 5.97 35.91 -11.22
C ILE A 396 4.64 35.32 -11.72
N ASN A 397 4.20 35.71 -12.92
CA ASN A 397 2.98 35.20 -13.53
C ASN A 397 2.99 33.68 -13.78
N LYS A 398 4.15 33.09 -14.13
CA LYS A 398 4.28 31.64 -14.31
C LYS A 398 4.19 30.91 -12.98
N VAL A 399 4.79 31.46 -11.92
CA VAL A 399 4.72 30.90 -10.56
C VAL A 399 3.30 30.96 -10.03
N LYS A 400 2.59 32.08 -10.22
CA LYS A 400 1.17 32.21 -9.88
C LYS A 400 0.29 31.19 -10.62
N LYS A 401 0.54 31.00 -11.91
CA LYS A 401 -0.18 29.98 -12.70
C LYS A 401 0.05 28.57 -12.14
N SER A 402 1.28 28.25 -11.71
CA SER A 402 1.57 26.91 -11.19
C SER A 402 1.09 26.69 -9.76
N PHE A 403 1.41 27.61 -8.85
CA PHE A 403 1.24 27.43 -7.40
C PHE A 403 -0.03 28.09 -6.83
N GLY A 404 -0.71 28.94 -7.60
CA GLY A 404 -1.90 29.68 -7.18
C GLY A 404 -1.62 31.12 -6.76
N SER A 405 -2.63 31.79 -6.22
CA SER A 405 -2.63 33.25 -6.01
C SER A 405 -2.07 33.72 -4.66
N SER A 406 -1.89 32.82 -3.68
CA SER A 406 -1.44 33.18 -2.32
C SER A 406 -0.04 33.78 -2.32
N LYS A 407 0.09 34.98 -1.72
CA LYS A 407 1.36 35.72 -1.67
C LYS A 407 2.33 35.08 -0.69
N GLU A 408 1.85 34.72 0.50
CA GLU A 408 2.68 34.10 1.53
C GLU A 408 3.11 32.69 1.12
N PHE A 409 2.24 31.93 0.45
CA PHE A 409 2.65 30.64 -0.11
C PHE A 409 3.74 30.80 -1.17
N ILE A 410 3.58 31.70 -2.15
CA ILE A 410 4.61 31.93 -3.18
C ILE A 410 5.96 32.32 -2.56
N LYS A 411 5.93 33.20 -1.54
CA LYS A 411 7.13 33.63 -0.81
C LYS A 411 7.79 32.48 -0.05
N SER A 412 7.01 31.55 0.49
CA SER A 412 7.52 30.39 1.23
C SER A 412 8.34 29.44 0.36
N ILE A 413 8.01 29.32 -0.94
CA ILE A 413 8.69 28.44 -1.90
C ILE A 413 10.17 28.81 -2.05
N TYR A 414 10.50 30.11 -1.99
CA TYR A 414 11.88 30.60 -2.10
C TYR A 414 12.64 30.60 -0.77
N LYS A 415 11.98 30.21 0.33
CA LYS A 415 12.51 30.29 1.70
C LYS A 415 12.30 28.99 2.47
N ILE A 416 12.48 27.85 1.82
CA ILE A 416 12.35 26.52 2.44
C ILE A 416 13.19 26.44 3.74
N ASN A 417 12.66 25.74 4.74
CA ASN A 417 13.24 25.58 6.08
C ASN A 417 13.19 26.86 6.94
N LYS A 418 12.39 27.86 6.56
CA LYS A 418 12.11 29.06 7.37
C LYS A 418 10.62 29.11 7.74
N PRO A 419 10.25 28.84 9.01
CA PRO A 419 8.85 28.89 9.43
C PRO A 419 8.36 30.33 9.51
N ASN A 420 7.07 30.57 9.20
CA ASN A 420 6.44 31.87 9.46
C ASN A 420 5.70 31.91 10.81
N VAL A 421 5.38 30.75 11.37
CA VAL A 421 4.76 30.62 12.70
C VAL A 421 5.86 30.34 13.73
N ALA A 422 5.87 31.11 14.81
CA ALA A 422 6.82 30.93 15.91
C ALA A 422 6.50 29.64 16.70
N SER A 423 7.45 29.19 17.52
CA SER A 423 7.29 27.95 18.29
C SER A 423 6.20 28.00 19.35
N ASP A 424 5.69 29.19 19.69
CA ASP A 424 4.53 29.38 20.57
C ASP A 424 3.18 29.07 19.89
N GLY A 425 3.20 28.85 18.56
CA GLY A 425 2.02 28.50 17.78
C GLY A 425 1.09 29.67 17.50
N TYR A 426 1.50 30.92 17.74
CA TYR A 426 0.68 32.09 17.43
C TYR A 426 0.61 32.31 15.92
N VAL A 427 -0.62 32.34 15.37
CA VAL A 427 -0.89 32.61 13.96
C VAL A 427 -1.61 33.95 13.83
N PRO A 428 -0.98 34.98 13.24
CA PRO A 428 -1.64 36.27 13.02
C PRO A 428 -2.87 36.15 12.11
N ASP A 429 -3.90 36.98 12.31
CA ASP A 429 -5.16 36.94 11.54
C ASP A 429 -4.95 37.06 10.02
N GLU A 430 -3.99 37.88 9.58
CA GLU A 430 -3.66 38.01 8.15
C GLU A 430 -3.10 36.71 7.57
N LEU A 431 -2.25 36.01 8.34
CA LEU A 431 -1.69 34.73 7.97
C LEU A 431 -2.76 33.63 7.99
N GLN A 432 -3.68 33.69 8.95
CA GLN A 432 -4.82 32.78 9.05
C GLN A 432 -5.72 32.85 7.80
N LYS A 433 -5.96 34.06 7.27
CA LYS A 433 -6.72 34.25 6.01
C LYS A 433 -6.02 33.61 4.81
N GLU A 434 -4.70 33.75 4.71
CA GLU A 434 -3.91 33.10 3.65
C GLU A 434 -3.92 31.56 3.78
N ILE A 435 -3.86 31.04 5.01
CA ILE A 435 -3.97 29.60 5.28
C ILE A 435 -5.34 29.06 4.85
N GLN A 436 -6.43 29.76 5.20
CA GLN A 436 -7.78 29.40 4.77
C GLN A 436 -7.92 29.46 3.24
N LEU A 437 -7.32 30.46 2.60
CA LEU A 437 -7.30 30.59 1.14
C LEU A 437 -6.65 29.37 0.47
N VAL A 438 -5.47 28.95 0.92
CA VAL A 438 -4.79 27.79 0.30
C VAL A 438 -5.46 26.45 0.60
N ALA A 439 -6.32 26.38 1.62
CA ALA A 439 -7.14 25.22 1.95
C ALA A 439 -8.52 25.21 1.28
N SER A 440 -8.84 26.24 0.48
CA SER A 440 -10.10 26.32 -0.26
C SER A 440 -10.19 25.29 -1.38
N CYS A 441 -11.40 24.75 -1.60
CA CYS A 441 -11.68 23.83 -2.70
C CYS A 441 -11.57 24.50 -4.08
N ALA A 442 -11.61 25.84 -4.13
CA ALA A 442 -11.49 26.60 -5.36
C ALA A 442 -10.04 26.96 -5.72
N TYR A 443 -9.09 26.77 -4.79
CA TYR A 443 -7.70 27.20 -4.96
C TYR A 443 -7.02 26.56 -6.17
N GLU A 444 -7.45 25.36 -6.56
CA GLU A 444 -6.78 24.54 -7.57
C GLU A 444 -7.33 24.73 -9.00
N ASN A 445 -8.50 25.36 -9.18
CA ASN A 445 -9.27 25.38 -10.44
C ASN A 445 -8.45 25.84 -11.67
N GLU A 446 -7.54 26.80 -11.49
CA GLU A 446 -6.73 27.40 -12.57
C GLU A 446 -5.23 27.22 -12.33
N THR A 447 -4.87 26.20 -11.56
CA THR A 447 -3.48 25.92 -11.21
C THR A 447 -2.99 24.61 -11.81
N GLU A 448 -1.70 24.34 -11.62
CA GLU A 448 -1.06 23.09 -12.03
C GLU A 448 -1.07 22.02 -10.91
N TRP A 449 -1.68 22.30 -9.75
CA TRP A 449 -1.89 21.33 -8.68
C TRP A 449 -2.65 20.10 -9.17
N GLY A 450 -2.20 18.90 -8.79
CA GLY A 450 -2.79 17.66 -9.26
C GLY A 450 -2.37 17.23 -10.66
N LYS A 451 -1.95 18.17 -11.50
CA LYS A 451 -1.57 17.96 -12.91
C LYS A 451 -0.07 17.81 -13.06
N GLU A 452 0.68 18.87 -12.77
CA GLU A 452 2.15 18.96 -12.87
C GLU A 452 2.85 19.26 -11.53
N LEU A 453 2.09 19.71 -10.53
CA LEU A 453 2.53 20.00 -9.18
C LEU A 453 1.82 19.12 -8.14
N GLY A 454 2.50 18.76 -7.04
CA GLY A 454 1.88 17.97 -5.97
C GLY A 454 1.68 16.49 -6.34
N PHE A 455 0.89 15.80 -5.52
CA PHE A 455 0.34 14.48 -5.81
C PHE A 455 -0.60 14.54 -7.01
N ARG A 456 -0.53 13.53 -7.88
CA ARG A 456 -1.21 13.48 -9.19
C ARG A 456 -2.65 13.00 -9.04
N TYR A 457 -3.62 13.71 -9.64
CA TYR A 457 -5.05 13.37 -9.52
C TYR A 457 -5.60 12.42 -10.59
N PHE A 458 -4.79 12.09 -11.60
CA PHE A 458 -5.28 11.36 -12.78
C PHE A 458 -5.80 9.94 -12.47
N SER A 459 -5.28 9.30 -11.43
CA SER A 459 -5.63 7.92 -11.07
C SER A 459 -5.89 7.85 -9.57
N VAL A 460 -6.76 6.93 -9.15
CA VAL A 460 -6.96 6.60 -7.74
C VAL A 460 -5.78 5.83 -7.10
N ALA A 461 -4.80 5.44 -7.90
CA ALA A 461 -3.47 5.05 -7.45
C ALA A 461 -2.54 6.27 -7.57
N GLU A 462 -2.84 7.35 -6.84
CA GLU A 462 -2.12 8.63 -6.94
C GLU A 462 -0.65 8.49 -6.56
N ASP A 463 -0.34 7.56 -5.67
CA ASP A 463 0.99 7.27 -5.14
C ASP A 463 1.90 6.72 -6.24
N THR A 464 1.41 5.73 -6.98
CA THR A 464 2.08 5.10 -8.12
C THR A 464 2.21 6.10 -9.26
N MET A 465 1.16 6.86 -9.57
CA MET A 465 1.19 7.88 -10.61
C MET A 465 2.21 8.99 -10.28
N THR A 466 2.21 9.48 -9.04
CA THR A 466 3.15 10.51 -8.59
C THR A 466 4.58 10.01 -8.67
N SER A 467 4.83 8.78 -8.22
CA SER A 467 6.14 8.13 -8.30
C SER A 467 6.64 8.00 -9.74
N LEU A 468 5.78 7.50 -10.64
CA LEU A 468 6.09 7.36 -12.07
C LEU A 468 6.48 8.72 -12.66
N MET A 469 5.71 9.78 -12.35
CA MET A 469 5.99 11.12 -12.86
C MET A 469 7.29 11.72 -12.30
N LEU A 470 7.69 11.36 -11.08
CA LEU A 470 8.96 11.82 -10.51
C LEU A 470 10.16 11.05 -11.07
N HIS A 471 10.05 9.74 -11.22
CA HIS A 471 11.10 8.93 -11.83
C HIS A 471 11.31 9.27 -13.32
N THR A 472 10.25 9.61 -14.07
CA THR A 472 10.40 10.12 -15.46
C THR A 472 11.09 11.48 -15.53
N LYS A 473 11.07 12.25 -14.43
CA LYS A 473 11.80 13.52 -14.26
C LYS A 473 13.24 13.32 -13.77
N GLY A 474 13.68 12.08 -13.57
CA GLY A 474 15.06 11.77 -13.20
C GLY A 474 15.32 11.65 -11.70
N TRP A 475 14.30 11.82 -10.84
CA TRP A 475 14.42 11.53 -9.42
C TRP A 475 14.67 10.03 -9.16
N ILE A 476 15.26 9.72 -8.01
CA ILE A 476 15.39 8.37 -7.47
C ILE A 476 14.71 8.29 -6.10
N SER A 477 14.51 7.06 -5.64
CA SER A 477 14.00 6.76 -4.30
C SER A 477 14.84 5.68 -3.62
N VAL A 478 14.65 5.53 -2.32
CA VAL A 478 15.38 4.57 -1.48
C VAL A 478 14.41 3.73 -0.65
N LEU A 479 14.68 2.44 -0.48
CA LEU A 479 14.03 1.59 0.52
C LEU A 479 14.91 1.44 1.76
N ILE A 480 14.33 1.57 2.95
CA ILE A 480 14.95 1.16 4.23
C ILE A 480 14.04 0.13 4.91
N ASP A 481 14.58 -1.06 5.16
CA ASP A 481 13.93 -2.10 5.97
C ASP A 481 14.77 -2.36 7.24
N PRO A 482 14.54 -1.58 8.30
CA PRO A 482 15.25 -1.74 9.57
C PRO A 482 14.80 -3.01 10.30
N THR A 483 15.70 -3.59 11.09
CA THR A 483 15.41 -4.81 11.87
C THR A 483 14.24 -4.59 12.82
N ARG A 484 14.24 -3.47 13.55
CA ARG A 484 13.08 -3.03 14.33
C ARG A 484 12.16 -2.23 13.42
N LYS A 485 10.89 -2.64 13.34
CA LYS A 485 9.93 -2.03 12.43
C LYS A 485 9.60 -0.61 12.91
N CYS A 486 9.86 0.37 12.04
CA CYS A 486 9.58 1.79 12.34
C CYS A 486 8.12 2.15 12.32
N PHE A 487 7.33 1.46 11.50
CA PHE A 487 5.92 1.73 11.34
C PHE A 487 5.14 0.43 11.45
N LEU A 488 4.06 0.47 12.23
CA LEU A 488 3.14 -0.64 12.43
C LEU A 488 1.72 -0.12 12.21
N GLY A 489 0.91 -0.88 11.49
CA GLY A 489 -0.51 -0.58 11.36
C GLY A 489 -1.42 -1.79 11.41
N SER A 490 -2.67 -1.59 10.98
CA SER A 490 -3.70 -2.63 10.96
C SER A 490 -3.92 -3.16 9.55
N CYS A 491 -3.87 -4.48 9.37
CA CYS A 491 -4.19 -5.13 8.10
C CYS A 491 -5.70 -5.41 7.97
N THR A 492 -6.15 -5.78 6.77
CA THR A 492 -7.52 -6.25 6.57
C THR A 492 -7.71 -7.63 7.22
N THR A 493 -8.78 -7.80 7.98
CA THR A 493 -9.12 -9.04 8.69
C THR A 493 -10.33 -9.77 8.09
N SER A 494 -10.89 -9.25 7.00
CA SER A 494 -12.02 -9.84 6.27
C SER A 494 -11.69 -9.99 4.79
N LEU A 495 -12.27 -11.03 4.15
CA LEU A 495 -12.13 -11.22 2.70
C LEU A 495 -12.77 -10.07 1.94
N ASN A 496 -13.88 -9.51 2.44
CA ASN A 496 -14.59 -8.42 1.78
C ASN A 496 -13.71 -7.16 1.69
N ASP A 497 -13.10 -6.76 2.80
CA ASP A 497 -12.23 -5.57 2.82
C ASP A 497 -10.98 -5.78 1.96
N MET A 498 -10.38 -6.98 2.01
CA MET A 498 -9.26 -7.33 1.13
C MET A 498 -9.65 -7.19 -0.35
N LEU A 499 -10.77 -7.80 -0.79
CA LEU A 499 -11.18 -7.75 -2.19
C LEU A 499 -11.60 -6.34 -2.64
N VAL A 500 -12.26 -5.55 -1.77
CA VAL A 500 -12.63 -4.15 -2.07
C VAL A 500 -11.37 -3.30 -2.23
N GLN A 501 -10.41 -3.42 -1.30
CA GLN A 501 -9.14 -2.71 -1.36
C GLN A 501 -8.37 -3.04 -2.65
N GLN A 502 -8.26 -4.33 -2.97
CA GLN A 502 -7.55 -4.80 -4.17
C GLN A 502 -8.25 -4.37 -5.46
N THR A 503 -9.58 -4.31 -5.49
CA THR A 503 -10.33 -3.80 -6.63
C THR A 503 -10.01 -2.32 -6.89
N ARG A 504 -9.93 -1.50 -5.85
CA ARG A 504 -9.57 -0.08 -5.95
C ARG A 504 -8.14 0.10 -6.48
N TRP A 505 -7.17 -0.61 -5.90
CA TRP A 505 -5.78 -0.56 -6.36
C TRP A 505 -5.67 -0.96 -7.83
N SER A 506 -6.26 -2.10 -8.19
CA SER A 506 -6.25 -2.62 -9.55
C SER A 506 -6.88 -1.66 -10.55
N PHE A 507 -7.98 -0.99 -10.18
CA PHE A 507 -8.63 -0.01 -11.04
C PHE A 507 -7.71 1.19 -11.30
N GLY A 508 -7.11 1.77 -10.25
CA GLY A 508 -6.17 2.89 -10.39
C GLY A 508 -4.92 2.52 -11.20
N LEU A 509 -4.38 1.33 -11.00
CA LEU A 509 -3.25 0.80 -11.76
C LEU A 509 -3.59 0.64 -13.25
N MET A 510 -4.79 0.14 -13.56
CA MET A 510 -5.26 0.04 -14.96
C MET A 510 -5.52 1.40 -15.59
N GLN A 511 -5.99 2.41 -14.83
CA GLN A 511 -6.07 3.78 -15.34
C GLN A 511 -4.68 4.28 -15.79
N ILE A 512 -3.63 4.00 -15.01
CA ILE A 512 -2.25 4.34 -15.38
C ILE A 512 -1.81 3.56 -16.63
N ALA A 513 -2.02 2.24 -16.66
CA ALA A 513 -1.62 1.39 -17.79
C ALA A 513 -2.27 1.82 -19.12
N LEU A 514 -3.52 2.26 -19.08
CA LEU A 514 -4.30 2.68 -20.25
C LEU A 514 -4.11 4.18 -20.60
N SER A 515 -3.37 4.95 -19.80
CA SER A 515 -3.16 6.38 -20.00
C SER A 515 -2.13 6.72 -21.08
N LYS A 516 -2.01 8.01 -21.43
CA LYS A 516 -0.94 8.53 -22.30
C LYS A 516 0.45 8.40 -21.68
N VAL A 517 0.53 8.26 -20.35
CA VAL A 517 1.78 8.07 -19.60
C VAL A 517 2.02 6.59 -19.26
N SER A 518 1.39 5.68 -20.01
CA SER A 518 1.56 4.22 -19.86
C SER A 518 3.05 3.85 -19.72
N PRO A 519 3.44 3.13 -18.65
CA PRO A 519 4.84 2.91 -18.35
C PRO A 519 5.65 2.22 -19.45
N LEU A 520 5.05 1.32 -20.22
CA LEU A 520 5.75 0.58 -21.28
C LEU A 520 5.86 1.36 -22.61
N ILE A 521 5.12 2.46 -22.76
CA ILE A 521 5.11 3.29 -23.97
C ILE A 521 5.85 4.61 -23.71
N TYR A 522 5.43 5.33 -22.67
CA TYR A 522 6.00 6.62 -22.30
C TYR A 522 7.31 6.48 -21.51
N GLY A 523 7.39 5.46 -20.64
CA GLY A 523 8.53 5.25 -19.74
C GLY A 523 9.87 5.05 -20.47
N PRO A 524 10.00 4.21 -21.51
CA PRO A 524 11.28 3.99 -22.18
C PRO A 524 11.87 5.25 -22.83
N LEU A 525 11.02 6.26 -23.11
CA LEU A 525 11.44 7.55 -23.66
C LEU A 525 11.96 8.53 -22.59
N LYS A 526 11.77 8.23 -21.30
CA LYS A 526 12.00 9.16 -20.17
C LYS A 526 12.80 8.57 -19.02
N MET A 527 12.89 7.25 -18.90
CA MET A 527 13.64 6.56 -17.85
C MET A 527 14.29 5.28 -18.39
N SER A 528 15.11 4.62 -17.56
CA SER A 528 15.76 3.38 -17.96
C SER A 528 14.73 2.29 -18.29
N PRO A 529 14.98 1.42 -19.30
CA PRO A 529 14.07 0.34 -19.66
C PRO A 529 13.66 -0.55 -18.49
N LEU A 530 14.59 -0.91 -17.59
CA LEU A 530 14.29 -1.75 -16.43
C LEU A 530 13.28 -1.09 -15.46
N GLN A 531 13.43 0.21 -15.19
CA GLN A 531 12.49 0.97 -14.36
C GLN A 531 11.12 1.12 -15.04
N SER A 532 11.11 1.30 -16.37
CA SER A 532 9.88 1.38 -17.15
C SER A 532 9.13 0.03 -17.16
N ILE A 533 9.84 -1.08 -17.34
CA ILE A 533 9.28 -2.44 -17.29
C ILE A 533 8.72 -2.72 -15.88
N PHE A 534 9.41 -2.29 -14.83
CA PHE A 534 8.92 -2.36 -13.46
C PHE A 534 7.58 -1.63 -13.28
N TYR A 535 7.47 -0.37 -13.69
CA TYR A 535 6.18 0.33 -13.61
C TYR A 535 5.12 -0.35 -14.49
N GLY A 536 5.54 -0.96 -15.60
CA GLY A 536 4.70 -1.84 -16.41
C GLY A 536 4.18 -3.03 -15.62
N SER A 537 5.03 -3.72 -14.84
CA SER A 537 4.63 -4.88 -14.04
C SER A 537 3.57 -4.53 -13.01
N ILE A 538 3.72 -3.40 -12.30
CA ILE A 538 2.70 -2.95 -11.34
C ILE A 538 1.42 -2.53 -12.07
N SER A 539 1.52 -1.60 -13.02
CA SER A 539 0.32 -1.00 -13.64
C SER A 539 -0.51 -2.03 -14.42
N MET A 540 0.15 -3.04 -15.00
CA MET A 540 -0.50 -4.10 -15.76
C MET A 540 -0.79 -5.36 -14.95
N ASP A 541 -0.48 -5.41 -13.64
CA ASP A 541 -0.76 -6.58 -12.79
C ASP A 541 -2.21 -7.09 -12.91
N PRO A 542 -3.24 -6.22 -12.98
CA PRO A 542 -4.62 -6.67 -13.15
C PRO A 542 -4.87 -7.44 -14.46
N LEU A 543 -3.99 -7.35 -15.46
CA LEU A 543 -4.10 -8.13 -16.69
C LEU A 543 -3.81 -9.62 -16.52
N TYR A 544 -3.36 -10.07 -15.34
CA TYR A 544 -3.32 -11.51 -15.00
C TYR A 544 -4.69 -12.18 -15.12
N VAL A 545 -5.79 -11.42 -15.09
CA VAL A 545 -7.14 -11.92 -15.39
C VAL A 545 -7.19 -12.68 -16.73
N VAL A 546 -6.49 -12.22 -17.76
CA VAL A 546 -6.55 -12.80 -19.11
C VAL A 546 -6.00 -14.23 -19.12
N PRO A 547 -4.72 -14.47 -18.77
CA PRO A 547 -4.18 -15.83 -18.75
C PRO A 547 -4.84 -16.69 -17.67
N PHE A 548 -5.27 -16.09 -16.54
CA PHE A 548 -5.94 -16.83 -15.48
C PHE A 548 -7.22 -17.52 -15.96
N TYR A 549 -8.15 -16.78 -16.58
CA TYR A 549 -9.39 -17.36 -17.07
C TYR A 549 -9.16 -18.37 -18.21
N GLY A 550 -8.19 -18.10 -19.09
CA GLY A 550 -7.81 -19.06 -20.13
C GLY A 550 -7.32 -20.40 -19.55
N LEU A 551 -6.45 -20.34 -18.53
CA LEU A 551 -5.90 -21.52 -17.86
C LEU A 551 -6.87 -22.20 -16.88
N ALA A 552 -7.86 -21.48 -16.36
CA ALA A 552 -8.87 -21.99 -15.44
C ALA A 552 -10.11 -22.59 -16.13
N LEU A 553 -10.33 -22.29 -17.41
CA LEU A 553 -11.48 -22.78 -18.18
C LEU A 553 -11.07 -23.76 -19.28
N ILE A 554 -10.07 -23.44 -20.10
CA ILE A 554 -9.80 -24.21 -21.32
C ILE A 554 -9.31 -25.63 -21.00
N PRO A 555 -8.33 -25.85 -20.10
CA PRO A 555 -7.93 -27.20 -19.72
C PRO A 555 -9.08 -28.03 -19.12
N GLN A 556 -9.95 -27.41 -18.32
CA GLN A 556 -11.08 -28.01 -17.62
C GLN A 556 -12.18 -28.43 -18.60
N ILE A 557 -12.56 -27.55 -19.52
CA ILE A 557 -13.53 -27.88 -20.58
C ILE A 557 -12.96 -29.01 -21.45
N CYS A 558 -11.68 -28.93 -21.84
CA CYS A 558 -11.04 -29.99 -22.63
C CYS A 558 -10.98 -31.32 -21.85
N LEU A 559 -10.77 -31.29 -20.53
CA LEU A 559 -10.78 -32.48 -19.67
C LEU A 559 -12.17 -33.12 -19.62
N PHE A 560 -13.21 -32.30 -19.45
CA PHE A 560 -14.61 -32.73 -19.42
C PHE A 560 -15.01 -33.45 -20.72
N TYR A 561 -14.62 -32.87 -21.88
CA TYR A 561 -14.94 -33.43 -23.20
C TYR A 561 -13.93 -34.48 -23.69
N GLY A 562 -12.82 -34.69 -22.99
CA GLY A 562 -11.79 -35.67 -23.36
C GLY A 562 -10.91 -35.26 -24.53
N VAL A 563 -10.73 -33.95 -24.76
CA VAL A 563 -9.84 -33.41 -25.79
C VAL A 563 -8.45 -33.18 -25.18
N PRO A 564 -7.39 -33.85 -25.68
CA PRO A 564 -6.03 -33.63 -25.20
C PRO A 564 -5.54 -32.24 -25.57
N LEU A 565 -4.94 -31.53 -24.59
CA LEU A 565 -4.37 -30.18 -24.78
C LEU A 565 -2.85 -30.13 -24.59
N TYR A 566 -2.27 -31.10 -23.88
CA TYR A 566 -0.85 -31.14 -23.53
C TYR A 566 -0.17 -32.35 -24.20
N PRO A 567 1.18 -32.39 -24.26
CA PRO A 567 1.88 -33.57 -24.73
C PRO A 567 1.49 -34.81 -23.92
N LYS A 568 1.51 -35.97 -24.57
CA LYS A 568 1.32 -37.25 -23.89
C LYS A 568 2.44 -37.44 -22.86
N VAL A 569 2.19 -38.20 -21.79
CA VAL A 569 3.24 -38.50 -20.78
C VAL A 569 4.45 -39.19 -21.40
N SER A 570 4.23 -39.99 -22.44
CA SER A 570 5.30 -40.63 -23.22
C SER A 570 6.08 -39.68 -24.16
N ASP A 571 5.60 -38.46 -24.39
CA ASP A 571 6.26 -37.46 -25.24
C ASP A 571 7.34 -36.70 -24.43
N PRO A 572 8.59 -36.59 -24.91
CA PRO A 572 9.64 -35.85 -24.22
C PRO A 572 9.28 -34.40 -23.87
N PHE A 573 8.43 -33.73 -24.66
CA PHE A 573 7.98 -32.38 -24.36
C PHE A 573 7.11 -32.30 -23.11
N PHE A 574 6.50 -33.39 -22.64
CA PHE A 574 5.78 -33.41 -21.37
C PHE A 574 6.69 -32.93 -20.21
N PHE A 575 7.95 -33.35 -20.20
CA PHE A 575 8.91 -32.93 -19.18
C PHE A 575 9.25 -31.45 -19.26
N VAL A 576 9.15 -30.81 -20.44
CA VAL A 576 9.30 -29.35 -20.57
C VAL A 576 8.15 -28.64 -19.86
N PHE A 577 6.90 -29.05 -20.08
CA PHE A 577 5.74 -28.47 -19.40
C PHE A 577 5.80 -28.70 -17.89
N ALA A 578 6.14 -29.92 -17.46
CA ALA A 578 6.32 -30.24 -16.04
C ALA A 578 7.43 -29.39 -15.41
N PHE A 579 8.56 -29.22 -16.11
CA PHE A 579 9.67 -28.40 -15.65
C PHE A 579 9.28 -26.92 -15.51
N VAL A 580 8.62 -26.34 -16.52
CA VAL A 580 8.14 -24.94 -16.48
C VAL A 580 7.25 -24.70 -15.27
N PHE A 581 6.32 -25.63 -14.98
CA PHE A 581 5.44 -25.56 -13.82
C PHE A 581 6.22 -25.69 -12.51
N LEU A 582 6.99 -26.78 -12.34
CA LEU A 582 7.69 -27.08 -11.10
C LEU A 582 8.76 -26.04 -10.77
N ASN A 583 9.53 -25.57 -11.75
CA ASN A 583 10.57 -24.57 -11.53
C ASN A 583 9.98 -23.22 -11.06
N ALA A 584 8.80 -22.83 -11.57
CA ALA A 584 8.08 -21.67 -11.05
C ALA A 584 7.63 -21.86 -9.59
N GLN A 585 7.16 -23.07 -9.21
CA GLN A 585 6.83 -23.40 -7.83
C GLN A 585 8.06 -23.35 -6.92
N PHE A 586 9.19 -23.90 -7.38
CA PHE A 586 10.44 -23.90 -6.63
C PHE A 586 10.98 -22.49 -6.40
N GLN A 587 10.92 -21.60 -7.40
CA GLN A 587 11.31 -20.20 -7.19
C GLN A 587 10.45 -19.56 -6.10
N PHE A 588 9.13 -19.77 -6.14
CA PHE A 588 8.26 -19.15 -5.15
C PHE A 588 8.48 -19.69 -3.74
N LEU A 589 8.61 -21.02 -3.60
CA LEU A 589 8.96 -21.65 -2.31
C LEU A 589 10.33 -21.17 -1.81
N HIS A 590 11.33 -21.07 -2.69
CA HIS A 590 12.64 -20.53 -2.35
C HIS A 590 12.52 -19.10 -1.80
N ASP A 591 11.73 -18.24 -2.45
CA ASP A 591 11.55 -16.87 -2.01
C ASP A 591 10.94 -16.83 -0.60
N ILE A 592 9.93 -17.67 -0.31
CA ILE A 592 9.30 -17.77 1.03
C ILE A 592 10.31 -18.23 2.08
N ILE A 593 11.04 -19.32 1.81
CA ILE A 593 12.05 -19.87 2.72
C ILE A 593 13.17 -18.85 2.97
N ALA A 594 13.62 -18.13 1.94
CA ALA A 594 14.68 -17.13 2.04
C ALA A 594 14.28 -15.89 2.88
N SER A 595 13.05 -15.86 3.36
CA SER A 595 12.48 -14.78 4.17
C SER A 595 12.00 -15.25 5.54
N ASP A 596 12.35 -16.49 5.92
CA ASP A 596 12.01 -17.10 7.20
C ASP A 596 10.50 -17.22 7.49
N ASP A 597 9.67 -17.25 6.43
CA ASP A 597 8.22 -17.45 6.57
C ASP A 597 7.83 -18.93 6.57
N PRO A 598 6.72 -19.30 7.25
CA PRO A 598 6.17 -20.63 7.19
C PRO A 598 5.84 -21.08 5.76
N ILE A 599 6.09 -22.34 5.42
CA ILE A 599 5.76 -22.90 4.09
C ILE A 599 4.27 -22.74 3.76
N ARG A 600 3.36 -22.71 4.76
CA ARG A 600 1.93 -22.46 4.56
C ARG A 600 1.63 -21.11 3.86
N THR A 601 2.51 -20.12 3.98
CA THR A 601 2.40 -18.82 3.30
C THR A 601 2.33 -18.98 1.78
N TRP A 602 3.02 -19.99 1.22
CA TRP A 602 2.94 -20.33 -0.21
C TRP A 602 1.51 -20.59 -0.66
N LEU A 603 0.75 -21.35 0.14
CA LEU A 603 -0.63 -21.67 -0.18
C LEU A 603 -1.54 -20.44 -0.07
N TYR A 604 -1.33 -19.60 0.94
CA TYR A 604 -2.14 -18.39 1.16
C TYR A 604 -1.92 -17.35 0.07
N GLU A 605 -0.68 -17.03 -0.26
CA GLU A 605 -0.36 -16.10 -1.34
C GLU A 605 -0.88 -16.61 -2.70
N TYR A 606 -0.79 -17.93 -2.98
CA TYR A 606 -1.39 -18.52 -4.18
C TYR A 606 -2.91 -18.35 -4.22
N ARG A 607 -3.60 -18.64 -3.10
CA ARG A 607 -5.06 -18.45 -3.01
C ARG A 607 -5.44 -17.00 -3.24
N VAL A 608 -4.73 -16.08 -2.60
CA VAL A 608 -4.98 -14.64 -2.75
C VAL A 608 -4.76 -14.18 -4.18
N TRP A 609 -3.68 -14.62 -4.84
CA TRP A 609 -3.47 -14.31 -6.27
C TRP A 609 -4.60 -14.86 -7.16
N MET A 610 -5.08 -16.08 -6.92
CA MET A 610 -6.21 -16.64 -7.67
C MET A 610 -7.52 -15.89 -7.39
N MET A 611 -7.77 -15.50 -6.14
CA MET A 611 -8.94 -14.70 -5.76
C MET A 611 -8.91 -13.30 -6.38
N LYS A 612 -7.76 -12.63 -6.36
CA LYS A 612 -7.54 -11.35 -7.05
C LYS A 612 -7.81 -11.48 -8.54
N SER A 613 -7.25 -12.52 -9.18
CA SER A 613 -7.39 -12.76 -10.62
C SER A 613 -8.81 -13.11 -11.05
N GLY A 614 -9.50 -13.98 -10.30
CA GLY A 614 -10.86 -14.43 -10.60
C GLY A 614 -11.97 -13.47 -10.16
N ALA A 615 -11.67 -12.45 -9.36
CA ALA A 615 -12.64 -11.46 -8.92
C ALA A 615 -12.17 -10.03 -9.19
N CYS A 616 -11.26 -9.49 -8.38
CA CYS A 616 -10.87 -8.07 -8.37
C CYS A 616 -10.37 -7.58 -9.73
N TYR A 617 -9.43 -8.31 -10.33
CA TYR A 617 -8.75 -7.94 -11.57
C TYR A 617 -9.72 -7.88 -12.75
N PHE A 618 -10.70 -8.78 -12.81
CA PHE A 618 -11.75 -8.76 -13.82
C PHE A 618 -12.57 -7.47 -13.77
N TYR A 619 -13.16 -7.15 -12.60
CA TYR A 619 -14.00 -5.97 -12.45
C TYR A 619 -13.20 -4.68 -12.58
N ALA A 620 -11.99 -4.62 -12.01
CA ALA A 620 -11.13 -3.46 -12.11
C ALA A 620 -10.73 -3.16 -13.56
N THR A 621 -10.34 -4.19 -14.33
CA THR A 621 -9.96 -4.03 -15.74
C THR A 621 -11.15 -3.60 -16.57
N LEU A 622 -12.32 -4.23 -16.40
CA LEU A 622 -13.54 -3.83 -17.10
C LEU A 622 -13.92 -2.39 -16.78
N ASN A 623 -13.95 -2.02 -15.50
CA ASN A 623 -14.29 -0.67 -15.07
C ASN A 623 -13.31 0.37 -15.63
N ALA A 624 -12.01 0.08 -15.66
CA ALA A 624 -11.01 1.00 -16.20
C ALA A 624 -11.15 1.19 -17.72
N ILE A 625 -11.56 0.14 -18.45
CA ILE A 625 -11.87 0.25 -19.88
C ILE A 625 -13.14 1.11 -20.08
N LEU A 626 -14.20 0.86 -19.31
CA LEU A 626 -15.45 1.61 -19.37
C LEU A 626 -15.25 3.09 -19.01
N ASP A 627 -14.45 3.38 -17.98
CA ASP A 627 -14.03 4.73 -17.58
C ASP A 627 -13.29 5.43 -18.73
N LYS A 628 -12.33 4.75 -19.36
CA LYS A 628 -11.55 5.31 -20.48
C LYS A 628 -12.41 5.66 -21.71
N ILE A 629 -13.52 4.96 -21.94
CA ILE A 629 -14.45 5.26 -23.04
C ILE A 629 -15.63 6.16 -22.61
N GLY A 630 -15.61 6.67 -21.37
CA GLY A 630 -16.62 7.61 -20.85
C GLY A 630 -17.97 6.98 -20.50
N MET A 631 -18.02 5.65 -20.29
CA MET A 631 -19.24 4.90 -19.99
C MET A 631 -19.46 4.62 -18.50
N ASN A 632 -18.51 5.00 -17.64
CA ASN A 632 -18.61 4.83 -16.19
C ASN A 632 -17.88 5.95 -15.47
N GLU A 633 -18.38 6.34 -14.29
CA GLU A 633 -17.65 7.18 -13.36
C GLU A 633 -17.11 6.31 -12.22
N ALA A 634 -15.93 6.67 -11.72
CA ALA A 634 -15.30 5.95 -10.63
C ALA A 634 -16.03 6.25 -9.31
N ASP A 635 -16.67 5.24 -8.71
CA ASP A 635 -17.29 5.31 -7.38
C ASP A 635 -16.63 4.32 -6.41
N PHE A 636 -16.41 4.73 -5.15
CA PHE A 636 -15.64 3.96 -4.17
C PHE A 636 -16.25 4.02 -2.77
N SER A 637 -16.33 2.86 -2.12
CA SER A 637 -16.59 2.74 -0.69
C SER A 637 -15.28 2.63 0.11
N LEU A 638 -15.19 3.37 1.22
CA LEU A 638 -14.11 3.19 2.20
C LEU A 638 -14.25 1.82 2.89
N THR A 639 -13.14 1.10 3.04
CA THR A 639 -13.03 -0.11 3.89
C THR A 639 -13.28 0.26 5.35
N ASN A 640 -13.93 -0.62 6.11
CA ASN A 640 -14.06 -0.39 7.54
C ASN A 640 -12.72 -0.67 8.24
N LYS A 641 -12.29 0.19 9.15
CA LYS A 641 -11.12 -0.05 10.00
C LYS A 641 -11.52 -0.45 11.43
N ASP A 642 -12.81 -0.44 11.73
CA ASP A 642 -13.36 -1.05 12.92
C ASP A 642 -13.36 -2.59 12.81
N ILE A 643 -13.06 -3.26 13.91
CA ILE A 643 -12.88 -4.71 13.96
C ILE A 643 -14.17 -5.36 14.45
N ASP A 644 -14.86 -6.08 13.57
CA ASP A 644 -15.92 -7.00 13.98
C ASP A 644 -15.30 -8.20 14.70
N ASN A 645 -15.60 -8.34 16.00
CA ASN A 645 -15.06 -9.40 16.86
C ASN A 645 -15.33 -10.82 16.32
N GLU A 646 -16.46 -11.08 15.66
CA GLU A 646 -16.72 -12.40 15.07
C GLU A 646 -15.80 -12.66 13.86
N GLN A 647 -15.59 -11.65 13.02
CA GLN A 647 -14.74 -11.77 11.83
C GLN A 647 -13.27 -11.92 12.21
N ALA A 648 -12.81 -11.15 13.20
CA ALA A 648 -11.47 -11.27 13.75
C ALA A 648 -11.20 -12.68 14.30
N GLN A 649 -12.17 -13.27 15.04
CA GLN A 649 -12.03 -14.63 15.53
C GLN A 649 -11.94 -15.68 14.41
N ARG A 650 -12.63 -15.48 13.28
CA ARG A 650 -12.50 -16.36 12.10
C ARG A 650 -11.12 -16.23 11.47
N TYR A 651 -10.65 -14.99 11.28
CA TYR A 651 -9.32 -14.71 10.75
C TYR A 651 -8.22 -15.37 11.59
N GLU A 652 -8.28 -15.24 12.92
CA GLU A 652 -7.30 -15.86 13.82
C GLU A 652 -7.27 -17.39 13.74
N LYS A 653 -8.40 -18.02 13.41
CA LYS A 653 -8.51 -19.47 13.22
C LYS A 653 -8.13 -19.92 11.79
N GLY A 654 -7.73 -19.00 10.92
CA GLY A 654 -7.44 -19.29 9.50
C GLY A 654 -8.69 -19.65 8.68
N ILE A 655 -9.87 -19.17 9.09
CA ILE A 655 -11.15 -19.42 8.43
C ILE A 655 -11.53 -18.20 7.58
N TYR A 656 -11.70 -18.41 6.26
CA TYR A 656 -12.13 -17.37 5.33
C TYR A 656 -13.52 -16.84 5.65
N ASP A 657 -13.77 -15.55 5.60
CA ASP A 657 -15.11 -14.98 5.75
C ASP A 657 -15.72 -14.68 4.38
N PHE A 658 -16.76 -15.41 4.00
CA PHE A 658 -17.44 -15.25 2.71
C PHE A 658 -18.63 -14.29 2.73
N GLN A 659 -18.75 -13.43 3.75
CA GLN A 659 -19.70 -12.30 3.75
C GLN A 659 -19.24 -11.18 2.79
N VAL A 660 -19.08 -11.54 1.52
CA VAL A 660 -18.64 -10.69 0.42
C VAL A 660 -19.80 -10.51 -0.56
N SER A 661 -19.81 -9.39 -1.30
CA SER A 661 -20.79 -9.20 -2.36
C SER A 661 -20.83 -10.38 -3.35
N ALA A 662 -22.05 -10.78 -3.73
CA ALA A 662 -22.25 -11.88 -4.69
C ALA A 662 -21.54 -11.63 -6.03
N ARG A 663 -21.35 -10.35 -6.41
CA ARG A 663 -20.60 -9.97 -7.62
C ARG A 663 -19.17 -10.52 -7.61
N LEU A 664 -18.46 -10.41 -6.48
CA LEU A 664 -17.06 -10.85 -6.40
C LEU A 664 -16.94 -12.37 -6.18
N LEU A 665 -17.87 -12.99 -5.44
CA LEU A 665 -17.79 -14.42 -5.14
C LEU A 665 -18.30 -15.34 -6.27
N THR A 666 -19.32 -14.91 -7.01
CA THR A 666 -19.95 -15.78 -8.03
C THR A 666 -18.95 -16.29 -9.07
N PRO A 667 -18.04 -15.46 -9.63
CA PRO A 667 -17.04 -15.94 -10.58
C PRO A 667 -16.08 -16.98 -9.96
N LEU A 668 -15.60 -16.74 -8.73
CA LEU A 668 -14.69 -17.65 -8.04
C LEU A 668 -15.34 -19.02 -7.77
N CYS A 669 -16.55 -19.01 -7.21
CA CYS A 669 -17.32 -20.22 -6.97
C CYS A 669 -17.67 -20.95 -8.26
N SER A 670 -17.99 -20.23 -9.34
CA SER A 670 -18.28 -20.84 -10.65
C SER A 670 -17.06 -21.55 -11.22
N LEU A 671 -15.89 -20.90 -11.23
CA LEU A 671 -14.64 -21.52 -11.69
C LEU A 671 -14.29 -22.78 -10.87
N TYR A 672 -14.50 -22.73 -9.56
CA TYR A 672 -14.27 -23.89 -8.70
C TYR A 672 -15.21 -25.06 -9.03
N ILE A 673 -16.52 -24.80 -9.21
CA ILE A 673 -17.51 -25.83 -9.59
C ILE A 673 -17.17 -26.42 -10.96
N VAL A 674 -16.85 -25.59 -11.96
CA VAL A 674 -16.40 -26.05 -13.28
C VAL A 674 -15.20 -26.99 -13.15
N ASN A 675 -14.21 -26.62 -12.34
CA ASN A 675 -13.01 -27.43 -12.14
C ASN A 675 -13.32 -28.78 -11.46
N VAL A 676 -14.15 -28.80 -10.42
CA VAL A 676 -14.56 -30.05 -9.72
C VAL A 676 -15.34 -30.98 -10.66
N VAL A 677 -16.33 -30.45 -11.38
CA VAL A 677 -17.14 -31.27 -12.29
C VAL A 677 -16.30 -31.81 -13.45
N ALA A 678 -15.44 -30.97 -14.03
CA ALA A 678 -14.49 -31.38 -15.06
C ALA A 678 -13.53 -32.48 -14.58
N PHE A 679 -13.03 -32.37 -13.34
CA PHE A 679 -12.18 -33.39 -12.74
C PHE A 679 -12.87 -34.74 -12.60
N VAL A 680 -14.06 -34.77 -11.98
CA VAL A 680 -14.82 -36.01 -11.72
C VAL A 680 -15.16 -36.73 -13.04
N ILE A 681 -15.67 -35.99 -14.02
CA ILE A 681 -16.03 -36.55 -15.33
C ILE A 681 -14.78 -36.94 -16.12
N GLY A 682 -13.74 -36.11 -16.09
CA GLY A 682 -12.47 -36.37 -16.76
C GLY A 682 -11.77 -37.62 -16.25
N ILE A 683 -11.70 -37.81 -14.93
CA ILE A 683 -11.15 -39.02 -14.31
C ILE A 683 -11.98 -40.25 -14.69
N SER A 684 -13.31 -40.15 -14.64
CA SER A 684 -14.19 -41.24 -15.07
C SER A 684 -13.92 -41.64 -16.52
N ARG A 685 -13.73 -40.65 -17.41
CA ARG A 685 -13.37 -40.87 -18.82
C ARG A 685 -11.99 -41.50 -18.99
N ILE A 686 -10.99 -41.05 -18.22
CA ILE A 686 -9.63 -41.61 -18.25
C ILE A 686 -9.65 -43.11 -17.98
N PHE A 687 -10.42 -43.55 -16.97
CA PHE A 687 -10.56 -44.97 -16.64
C PHE A 687 -11.37 -45.73 -17.70
N CYS A 688 -12.52 -45.22 -18.13
CA CYS A 688 -13.38 -45.90 -19.10
C CYS A 688 -12.74 -46.01 -20.50
N CYS A 689 -12.02 -44.98 -20.95
CA CYS A 689 -11.43 -44.89 -22.29
C CYS A 689 -9.93 -45.22 -22.34
N HIS A 690 -9.31 -45.58 -21.22
CA HIS A 690 -7.87 -45.89 -21.11
C HIS A 690 -6.96 -44.76 -21.63
N SER A 691 -7.37 -43.49 -21.49
CA SER A 691 -6.71 -42.31 -22.06
C SER A 691 -5.79 -41.56 -21.08
N ALA A 692 -5.28 -42.26 -20.06
CA ALA A 692 -4.43 -41.66 -19.03
C ALA A 692 -3.19 -40.98 -19.63
N ASN A 693 -2.55 -41.58 -20.64
CA ASN A 693 -1.36 -41.03 -21.29
C ASN A 693 -1.65 -39.67 -21.97
N ASP A 694 -2.87 -39.44 -22.44
CA ASP A 694 -3.24 -38.24 -23.20
C ASP A 694 -3.78 -37.10 -22.31
N LEU A 695 -4.50 -37.43 -21.22
CA LEU A 695 -5.22 -36.45 -20.40
C LEU A 695 -4.58 -36.18 -19.02
N PHE A 696 -3.46 -36.84 -18.70
CA PHE A 696 -2.81 -36.74 -17.38
C PHE A 696 -2.55 -35.30 -16.94
N ALA A 697 -1.96 -34.46 -17.81
CA ALA A 697 -1.62 -33.09 -17.45
C ALA A 697 -2.85 -32.25 -17.07
N GLN A 698 -3.96 -32.42 -17.81
CA GLN A 698 -5.21 -31.72 -17.52
C GLN A 698 -5.81 -32.18 -16.19
N ALA A 699 -5.82 -33.50 -15.93
CA ALA A 699 -6.29 -34.05 -14.67
C ALA A 699 -5.43 -33.56 -13.49
N PHE A 700 -4.11 -33.50 -13.64
CA PHE A 700 -3.19 -32.99 -12.64
C PHE A 700 -3.43 -31.50 -12.33
N ILE A 701 -3.52 -30.64 -13.34
CA ILE A 701 -3.78 -29.20 -13.18
C ILE A 701 -5.14 -28.98 -12.50
N SER A 702 -6.15 -29.75 -12.91
CA SER A 702 -7.48 -29.69 -12.32
C SER A 702 -7.47 -30.08 -10.84
N LEU A 703 -6.82 -31.19 -10.49
CA LEU A 703 -6.63 -31.62 -9.09
C LEU A 703 -5.88 -30.58 -8.26
N PHE A 704 -4.78 -30.03 -8.79
CA PHE A 704 -4.02 -28.97 -8.14
C PHE A 704 -4.92 -27.76 -7.83
N GLY A 705 -5.71 -27.31 -8.81
CA GLY A 705 -6.66 -26.21 -8.63
C GLY A 705 -7.74 -26.50 -7.57
N ILE A 706 -8.22 -27.74 -7.46
CA ILE A 706 -9.15 -28.17 -6.42
C ILE A 706 -8.48 -28.09 -5.04
N ILE A 707 -7.28 -28.66 -4.89
CA ILE A 707 -6.54 -28.68 -3.62
C ILE A 707 -6.25 -27.26 -3.12
N VAL A 708 -5.79 -26.38 -4.01
CA VAL A 708 -5.50 -24.99 -3.64
C VAL A 708 -6.76 -24.26 -3.18
N ASN A 709 -7.91 -24.52 -3.82
CA ASN A 709 -9.14 -23.74 -3.61
C ASN A 709 -10.21 -24.45 -2.75
N THR A 710 -9.83 -25.44 -1.94
CA THR A 710 -10.75 -26.20 -1.06
C THR A 710 -11.57 -25.31 -0.11
N HIS A 711 -11.06 -24.15 0.27
CA HIS A 711 -11.77 -23.17 1.09
C HIS A 711 -13.11 -22.71 0.47
N LEU A 712 -13.23 -22.68 -0.87
CA LEU A 712 -14.50 -22.39 -1.55
C LEU A 712 -15.51 -23.52 -1.39
N LEU A 713 -15.08 -24.79 -1.43
CA LEU A 713 -15.94 -25.94 -1.18
C LEU A 713 -16.48 -25.91 0.26
N GLU A 714 -15.58 -25.67 1.21
CA GLU A 714 -15.91 -25.53 2.62
C GLU A 714 -16.95 -24.43 2.83
N GLY A 715 -16.73 -23.25 2.24
CA GLY A 715 -17.64 -22.12 2.29
C GLY A 715 -19.00 -22.38 1.65
N MET A 716 -19.06 -23.12 0.53
CA MET A 716 -20.31 -23.38 -0.19
C MET A 716 -21.16 -24.51 0.39
N ILE A 717 -20.53 -25.58 0.91
CA ILE A 717 -21.23 -26.83 1.23
C ILE A 717 -21.17 -27.16 2.73
N PHE A 718 -19.99 -27.09 3.34
CA PHE A 718 -19.80 -27.63 4.69
C PHE A 718 -20.13 -26.65 5.80
N ARG A 719 -19.97 -25.34 5.57
CA ARG A 719 -20.19 -24.32 6.60
C ARG A 719 -21.66 -23.96 6.81
N GLN A 720 -21.99 -23.74 8.08
CA GLN A 720 -23.34 -23.36 8.54
C GLN A 720 -23.35 -22.04 9.32
N ASP A 721 -22.20 -21.45 9.62
CA ASP A 721 -22.11 -20.16 10.30
C ASP A 721 -22.30 -18.98 9.32
N LYS A 722 -22.37 -17.75 9.87
CA LYS A 722 -22.62 -16.53 9.08
C LYS A 722 -21.55 -16.25 8.03
N GLY A 723 -20.31 -16.70 8.24
CA GLY A 723 -19.19 -16.51 7.30
C GLY A 723 -19.19 -17.46 6.09
N ARG A 724 -20.26 -18.23 5.87
CA ARG A 724 -20.40 -19.14 4.72
C ARG A 724 -20.73 -18.41 3.42
N VAL A 725 -20.55 -19.07 2.28
CA VAL A 725 -21.04 -18.55 0.99
C VAL A 725 -22.56 -18.62 0.95
N SER A 726 -23.22 -17.53 0.55
CA SER A 726 -24.68 -17.47 0.52
C SER A 726 -25.26 -18.52 -0.44
N SER A 727 -26.40 -19.13 -0.09
CA SER A 727 -27.06 -20.13 -0.95
C SER A 727 -27.45 -19.58 -2.31
N SER A 728 -27.83 -18.30 -2.38
CA SER A 728 -28.12 -17.63 -3.65
C SER A 728 -26.87 -17.56 -4.54
N THR A 729 -25.73 -17.15 -3.97
CA THR A 729 -24.45 -17.13 -4.69
C THR A 729 -24.04 -18.52 -5.16
N SER A 730 -24.17 -19.55 -4.32
CA SER A 730 -23.86 -20.94 -4.70
C SER A 730 -24.76 -21.43 -5.85
N LEU A 731 -26.05 -21.13 -5.81
CA LEU A 731 -26.99 -21.50 -6.87
C LEU A 731 -26.68 -20.80 -8.20
N SER A 732 -26.46 -19.48 -8.17
CA SER A 732 -26.05 -18.71 -9.35
C SER A 732 -24.74 -19.24 -9.93
N SER A 733 -23.78 -19.59 -9.07
CA SER A 733 -22.50 -20.14 -9.50
C SER A 733 -22.66 -21.51 -10.17
N ALA A 734 -23.53 -22.36 -9.63
CA ALA A 734 -23.85 -23.66 -10.24
C ALA A 734 -24.52 -23.49 -11.61
N MET A 735 -25.46 -22.55 -11.75
CA MET A 735 -26.09 -22.24 -13.04
C MET A 735 -25.09 -21.76 -14.08
N ILE A 736 -24.21 -20.81 -13.72
CA ILE A 736 -23.15 -20.32 -14.60
C ILE A 736 -22.21 -21.46 -15.00
N SER A 737 -21.83 -22.31 -14.05
CA SER A 737 -20.96 -23.47 -14.32
C SER A 737 -21.60 -24.46 -15.29
N ALA A 738 -22.91 -24.73 -15.13
CA ALA A 738 -23.65 -25.59 -16.04
C ALA A 738 -23.73 -24.99 -17.46
N VAL A 739 -23.90 -23.68 -17.58
CA VAL A 739 -23.85 -22.97 -18.88
C VAL A 739 -22.46 -23.08 -19.50
N ILE A 740 -21.39 -22.79 -18.76
CA ILE A 740 -20.01 -22.89 -19.25
C ILE A 740 -19.69 -24.31 -19.74
N LEU A 741 -20.06 -25.32 -18.95
CA LEU A 741 -19.80 -26.72 -19.33
C LEU A 741 -20.70 -27.17 -20.48
N GLY A 742 -21.98 -26.83 -20.48
CA GLY A 742 -22.94 -27.23 -21.52
C GLY A 742 -22.63 -26.62 -22.89
N PHE A 743 -22.28 -25.34 -22.93
CA PHE A 743 -21.87 -24.64 -24.15
C PHE A 743 -20.36 -24.73 -24.41
N GLY A 744 -19.60 -25.39 -23.53
CA GLY A 744 -18.16 -25.58 -23.70
C GLY A 744 -17.80 -26.28 -25.00
N SER A 745 -18.66 -27.19 -25.49
CA SER A 745 -18.49 -27.85 -26.79
C SER A 745 -18.40 -26.89 -27.99
N LEU A 746 -18.93 -25.67 -27.88
CA LEU A 746 -18.89 -24.68 -28.96
C LEU A 746 -17.45 -24.32 -29.38
N ILE A 747 -16.48 -24.42 -28.46
CA ILE A 747 -15.07 -24.16 -28.78
C ILE A 747 -14.44 -25.26 -29.64
N PHE A 748 -15.14 -26.37 -29.87
CA PHE A 748 -14.68 -27.45 -30.75
C PHE A 748 -15.35 -27.42 -32.13
N ILE A 749 -16.25 -26.46 -32.36
CA ILE A 749 -16.90 -26.28 -33.66
C ILE A 749 -15.90 -25.64 -34.63
N TYR A 750 -15.73 -26.27 -35.79
CA TYR A 750 -14.77 -25.91 -36.83
C TYR A 750 -15.30 -24.84 -37.79
#